data_AF-H2QAP1-F1
#
_entry.id   AF-H2QAP1-F1
#
_cell.length_a   1.000
_cell.length_b   1.000
_cell.length_c   1.000
_cell.angle_alpha   90.00
_cell.angle_beta   90.00
_cell.angle_gamma   90.00
#
_symmetry.space_group_name_H-M   'P 1'
#
loop_
_entity.id
_entity.type
_entity.pdbx_description
1 polymer ?
#
loop_
_entity_poly.entity_id
_entity_poly.type
_entity_poly.pdbx_seq_one_letter_code
_entity_poly.pdbx_strand_id
1 'polypeptide(L)'
;MGQPSLTWMLMVVVASWFITTAATNTSEARTKFNCPARWSWRTPQRGGDTEQGPDEDFTSQGRWCSECHSNATCTEDEAVTTCTCQEGFTGDGLTCVDLDECAIPGAHNCSANSSCVNTPGSFSCVCPEGFRLSPGLGCTDVDECAEPGLSHCHALATCVNVVGSYLCVCPAGYRGDGWHCECSPGSCGPGLDCVPEGDALVCADPCQAHRILDEYWRSTEYGEGYACDTDLRGWYRFVGQGGARMAETCVPVLRCNTAAPMWLNGTHPSSDEGIVSRKACAHWSGHCCLWDASVQVKACAGGYYVYNLTAPPECHLAYCTDPSSVEGTCEECSIDEDCKSNNGRWHCQCKQDFNITDISLLEHRLECGANDMKVSLGKCQLKSLGFDKVFMYLSDSRCSGFNDRDNRDWVSVVTPARDGPCGTVLTRNETHATYSNTLYLADEIIIRDLNIKINFACSYPLDMKVSLKTALQPMVSALNIRVGGTGMFTVRMALFQNPSYTQPYQGSSVTLSTEAFLYVGTMLDGGDLSRFALLMTNCYATPSSNATDPLKYFIIQDRCPHTRDSTIQVVENGESSQGRFSVQMFRFAGNYDLVYLHCEVYLCDTMNEKCKPTCSGTRFRSGSVIDQSRVLNLGPITRKGVQATVSRAAFSSLGLLKVWLPLLLSATLTLTFQ
;
A
#
# COMPACT_ATOMS: atom_id res chain seq x y z
N MET A 1 -30.66 19.93 45.91
CA MET A 1 -30.94 18.77 46.79
C MET A 1 -31.23 17.58 45.88
N GLY A 2 -30.51 16.46 45.92
CA GLY A 2 -29.27 16.13 46.64
C GLY A 2 -28.64 14.87 46.02
N GLN A 3 -27.36 14.59 46.32
CA GLN A 3 -26.72 13.31 45.98
C GLN A 3 -27.17 12.20 46.94
N PRO A 4 -26.90 10.92 46.61
CA PRO A 4 -25.86 10.23 47.37
C PRO A 4 -24.80 9.53 46.49
N SER A 5 -23.87 8.82 47.14
CA SER A 5 -22.55 8.43 46.61
C SER A 5 -22.35 6.91 46.40
N LEU A 6 -21.18 6.56 45.85
CA LEU A 6 -20.66 5.21 45.59
C LEU A 6 -20.72 4.25 46.80
N THR A 7 -20.82 2.94 46.54
CA THR A 7 -19.71 1.99 46.84
C THR A 7 -19.84 0.64 46.12
N TRP A 8 -18.75 -0.14 46.13
CA TRP A 8 -18.44 -1.29 45.27
C TRP A 8 -18.97 -2.65 45.77
N MET A 9 -19.21 -3.59 44.84
CA MET A 9 -18.95 -5.02 45.07
C MET A 9 -18.90 -5.83 43.75
N LEU A 10 -17.89 -6.69 43.54
CA LEU A 10 -17.91 -7.75 42.51
C LEU A 10 -16.83 -8.83 42.77
N MET A 11 -17.14 -10.10 42.47
CA MET A 11 -16.25 -11.26 42.70
C MET A 11 -16.65 -12.45 41.78
N VAL A 12 -15.68 -13.29 41.40
CA VAL A 12 -15.83 -14.70 40.92
C VAL A 12 -16.66 -14.92 39.62
N VAL A 13 -16.10 -15.20 38.41
CA VAL A 13 -15.30 -16.36 37.89
C VAL A 13 -16.15 -17.50 37.28
N VAL A 14 -15.54 -18.32 36.38
CA VAL A 14 -16.06 -19.46 35.55
C VAL A 14 -16.52 -19.02 34.14
N ALA A 15 -15.78 -19.21 33.03
CA ALA A 15 -15.26 -20.43 32.33
C ALA A 15 -16.33 -21.11 31.42
N SER A 16 -16.03 -21.82 30.31
CA SER A 16 -14.76 -22.27 29.71
C SER A 16 -14.91 -22.77 28.24
N TRP A 17 -13.78 -22.88 27.51
CA TRP A 17 -13.51 -23.81 26.36
C TRP A 17 -14.25 -23.53 25.02
N PHE A 18 -13.80 -23.92 23.81
CA PHE A 18 -12.62 -24.63 23.23
C PHE A 18 -12.65 -24.41 21.68
N ILE A 19 -11.66 -24.68 20.80
CA ILE A 19 -10.21 -25.05 20.76
C ILE A 19 -9.77 -24.83 19.26
N THR A 20 -8.53 -24.65 18.79
CA THR A 20 -7.16 -24.68 19.35
C THR A 20 -6.48 -23.31 19.10
N THR A 21 -5.31 -23.02 18.48
CA THR A 21 -4.09 -23.67 17.89
C THR A 21 -3.03 -22.54 17.80
N ALA A 22 -1.70 -22.70 17.82
CA ALA A 22 -0.76 -23.84 17.90
C ALA A 22 0.62 -23.34 18.44
N ALA A 23 1.68 -24.16 18.29
CA ALA A 23 3.11 -23.86 18.55
C ALA A 23 3.55 -23.73 20.03
N THR A 24 4.81 -24.09 20.31
CA THR A 24 5.35 -24.43 21.65
C THR A 24 6.65 -23.65 21.98
N ASN A 25 6.87 -23.12 23.19
CA ASN A 25 7.22 -23.79 24.48
C ASN A 25 8.64 -24.42 24.47
N THR A 26 9.57 -24.25 25.44
CA THR A 26 9.80 -23.30 26.56
C THR A 26 11.23 -23.50 27.14
N SER A 27 11.60 -22.80 28.21
CA SER A 27 12.95 -22.71 28.82
C SER A 27 13.40 -23.86 29.77
N GLU A 28 14.74 -23.93 29.90
CA GLU A 28 15.56 -24.19 31.11
C GLU A 28 15.88 -25.59 31.73
N ALA A 29 17.20 -25.87 31.70
CA ALA A 29 18.08 -26.32 32.80
C ALA A 29 17.97 -27.72 33.45
N ARG A 30 19.03 -28.55 33.28
CA ARG A 30 19.98 -28.91 34.38
C ARG A 30 21.18 -29.82 33.98
N THR A 31 22.35 -29.49 34.59
CA THR A 31 23.45 -30.37 35.06
C THR A 31 24.40 -31.18 34.14
N LYS A 32 25.69 -31.07 34.54
CA LYS A 32 26.81 -32.06 34.58
C LYS A 32 27.80 -32.21 33.41
N PHE A 33 29.07 -32.24 33.83
CA PHE A 33 30.29 -32.60 33.11
C PHE A 33 30.19 -33.91 32.31
N ASN A 34 30.77 -33.94 31.11
CA ASN A 34 31.88 -34.84 30.81
C ASN A 34 32.70 -34.40 29.57
N CYS A 35 33.92 -34.94 29.40
CA CYS A 35 34.85 -34.59 28.33
C CYS A 35 34.55 -35.27 26.98
N PRO A 36 35.15 -34.77 25.88
CA PRO A 36 35.63 -35.61 24.79
C PRO A 36 37.15 -35.49 24.61
N ALA A 37 37.90 -36.52 24.99
CA ALA A 37 39.34 -36.61 24.70
C ALA A 37 39.58 -37.20 23.30
N ARG A 38 40.32 -36.51 22.43
CA ARG A 38 40.76 -37.05 21.13
C ARG A 38 42.22 -37.49 21.20
N TRP A 39 42.43 -38.79 21.35
CA TRP A 39 43.76 -39.39 21.43
C TRP A 39 44.44 -39.49 20.07
N SER A 40 45.76 -39.34 20.05
CA SER A 40 46.64 -40.02 19.09
C SER A 40 47.72 -40.77 19.86
N TRP A 41 47.95 -42.03 19.51
CA TRP A 41 48.81 -42.94 20.28
C TRP A 41 50.21 -43.07 19.66
N ARG A 42 51.22 -43.32 20.50
CA ARG A 42 52.42 -44.06 20.11
C ARG A 42 52.76 -45.08 21.21
N THR A 43 53.14 -46.28 20.81
CA THR A 43 53.07 -47.50 21.64
C THR A 43 54.43 -47.97 22.17
N PRO A 44 54.51 -48.49 23.41
CA PRO A 44 55.67 -49.24 23.91
C PRO A 44 55.44 -50.77 24.00
N GLN A 45 56.42 -51.54 23.53
CA GLN A 45 56.68 -52.98 23.79
C GLN A 45 58.16 -53.23 23.46
N ARG A 46 58.90 -54.20 24.03
CA ARG A 46 58.75 -55.06 25.23
C ARG A 46 60.13 -55.68 25.53
N GLY A 47 60.47 -55.91 26.80
CA GLY A 47 61.60 -56.74 27.25
C GLY A 47 62.40 -56.09 28.38
N GLY A 48 62.93 -56.82 29.36
CA GLY A 48 62.85 -58.26 29.63
C GLY A 48 63.25 -58.58 31.08
N ASP A 49 63.02 -59.81 31.53
CA ASP A 49 63.01 -60.20 32.94
C ASP A 49 64.39 -60.60 33.52
N THR A 50 64.66 -60.26 34.79
CA THR A 50 65.41 -61.12 35.73
C THR A 50 65.11 -60.75 37.19
N GLU A 51 65.29 -61.72 38.09
CA GLU A 51 65.01 -61.65 39.54
C GLU A 51 66.27 -61.32 40.35
N GLN A 52 66.13 -60.79 41.59
CA GLN A 52 66.57 -61.44 42.85
C GLN A 52 66.57 -60.50 44.08
N GLY A 53 66.21 -61.07 45.25
CA GLY A 53 66.88 -60.85 46.55
C GLY A 53 66.63 -59.55 47.34
N PRO A 54 66.38 -59.62 48.66
CA PRO A 54 66.65 -58.53 49.60
C PRO A 54 68.10 -58.60 50.13
N ASP A 55 68.64 -57.49 50.64
CA ASP A 55 69.01 -57.32 52.07
C ASP A 55 69.88 -56.06 52.34
N GLU A 56 69.84 -55.63 53.61
CA GLU A 56 70.77 -54.75 54.37
C GLU A 56 71.16 -53.33 53.85
N ASP A 57 70.52 -52.35 54.50
CA ASP A 57 71.10 -51.16 55.15
C ASP A 57 72.54 -50.72 54.82
N PHE A 58 72.69 -49.46 54.37
CA PHE A 58 73.80 -48.62 54.83
C PHE A 58 73.43 -47.12 54.82
N THR A 59 73.47 -46.46 55.98
CA THR A 59 73.09 -45.05 56.12
C THR A 59 74.20 -44.09 55.67
N SER A 60 73.96 -43.29 54.62
CA SER A 60 74.69 -42.05 54.35
C SER A 60 73.80 -41.02 53.65
N GLN A 61 73.37 -39.97 54.37
CA GLN A 61 72.49 -38.92 53.84
C GLN A 61 73.27 -37.88 53.01
N GLY A 62 73.56 -38.22 51.74
CA GLY A 62 73.71 -37.22 50.69
C GLY A 62 72.34 -36.87 50.13
N ARG A 63 71.98 -35.59 50.10
CA ARG A 63 70.75 -35.12 49.43
C ARG A 63 70.97 -35.03 47.92
N TRP A 64 69.94 -35.25 47.12
CA TRP A 64 70.00 -35.13 45.65
C TRP A 64 69.12 -33.98 45.13
N CYS A 65 69.46 -33.38 43.98
CA CYS A 65 68.67 -32.28 43.41
C CYS A 65 67.20 -32.65 43.11
N SER A 66 66.89 -33.94 42.97
CA SER A 66 65.52 -34.46 42.84
C SER A 66 64.67 -34.33 44.12
N GLU A 67 65.28 -33.98 45.25
CA GLU A 67 64.61 -33.77 46.54
C GLU A 67 64.34 -32.28 46.82
N CYS A 68 64.92 -31.36 46.03
CA CYS A 68 64.66 -29.92 46.16
C CYS A 68 63.20 -29.58 45.81
N HIS A 69 62.67 -28.52 46.41
CA HIS A 69 61.33 -28.02 46.11
C HIS A 69 61.22 -27.57 44.64
N SER A 70 60.02 -27.60 44.05
CA SER A 70 59.79 -27.10 42.67
C SER A 70 60.20 -25.63 42.50
N ASN A 71 60.16 -24.87 43.60
CA ASN A 71 60.46 -23.44 43.67
C ASN A 71 61.82 -23.22 44.36
N ALA A 72 62.75 -24.16 44.20
CA ALA A 72 64.14 -24.07 44.62
C ALA A 72 65.10 -24.14 43.43
N THR A 73 66.30 -23.59 43.61
CA THR A 73 67.46 -23.79 42.74
C THR A 73 68.36 -24.83 43.40
N CYS A 74 68.87 -25.79 42.63
CA CYS A 74 69.87 -26.73 43.13
C CYS A 74 71.27 -26.33 42.66
N THR A 75 72.25 -26.36 43.55
CA THR A 75 73.67 -26.19 43.25
C THR A 75 74.47 -27.36 43.81
N GLU A 76 75.25 -28.03 42.95
CA GLU A 76 76.11 -29.17 43.30
C GLU A 76 77.57 -28.72 43.33
N ASP A 77 78.07 -28.33 44.52
CA ASP A 77 79.51 -28.09 44.76
C ASP A 77 80.14 -29.33 45.38
N GLU A 78 81.24 -29.82 44.81
CA GLU A 78 81.98 -31.07 45.11
C GLU A 78 81.57 -31.83 46.40
N ALA A 79 80.51 -32.64 46.27
CA ALA A 79 79.89 -33.51 47.28
C ALA A 79 78.94 -32.90 48.34
N VAL A 80 78.51 -31.64 48.19
CA VAL A 80 77.39 -31.05 48.96
C VAL A 80 76.34 -30.44 48.03
N THR A 81 75.31 -31.22 47.73
CA THR A 81 74.10 -30.74 47.04
C THR A 81 73.33 -29.77 47.94
N THR A 82 73.25 -28.50 47.52
CA THR A 82 72.53 -27.45 48.26
C THR A 82 71.30 -27.02 47.47
N CYS A 83 70.12 -27.18 48.06
CA CYS A 83 68.89 -26.56 47.58
C CYS A 83 68.76 -25.18 48.21
N THR A 84 68.50 -24.13 47.43
CA THR A 84 68.14 -22.79 47.92
C THR A 84 66.80 -22.39 47.33
N CYS A 85 65.90 -21.77 48.12
CA CYS A 85 64.63 -21.30 47.56
C CYS A 85 64.87 -20.23 46.48
N GLN A 86 64.05 -20.23 45.44
CA GLN A 86 64.07 -19.21 44.39
C GLN A 86 63.67 -17.84 44.97
N GLU A 87 64.01 -16.76 44.27
CA GLU A 87 63.58 -15.41 44.66
C GLU A 87 62.05 -15.34 44.77
N GLY A 88 61.53 -14.64 45.79
CA GLY A 88 60.11 -14.69 46.17
C GLY A 88 59.68 -15.88 47.05
N PHE A 89 60.59 -16.80 47.40
CA PHE A 89 60.30 -17.95 48.28
C PHE A 89 61.27 -18.05 49.47
N THR A 90 60.80 -18.64 50.57
CA THR A 90 61.57 -18.85 51.80
C THR A 90 61.40 -20.27 52.35
N GLY A 91 62.44 -20.79 53.01
CA GLY A 91 62.46 -22.17 53.50
C GLY A 91 63.87 -22.80 53.51
N ASP A 92 63.94 -24.12 53.53
CA ASP A 92 65.19 -24.90 53.61
C ASP A 92 65.65 -25.47 52.25
N GLY A 93 65.01 -25.06 51.15
CA GLY A 93 65.26 -25.56 49.80
C GLY A 93 64.60 -26.90 49.47
N LEU A 94 64.23 -27.72 50.47
CA LEU A 94 63.40 -28.92 50.28
C LEU A 94 61.90 -28.57 50.40
N THR A 95 61.58 -27.69 51.35
CA THR A 95 60.28 -27.03 51.47
C THR A 95 60.49 -25.53 51.27
N CYS A 96 59.93 -24.97 50.20
CA CYS A 96 59.92 -23.53 49.97
C CYS A 96 58.48 -23.03 49.97
N VAL A 97 58.15 -22.20 50.96
CA VAL A 97 56.87 -21.50 51.03
C VAL A 97 56.99 -20.12 50.40
N ASP A 98 55.85 -19.62 49.94
CA ASP A 98 55.70 -18.28 49.37
C ASP A 98 56.11 -17.20 50.39
N LEU A 99 56.91 -16.23 49.96
CA LEU A 99 57.32 -15.12 50.82
C LEU A 99 56.34 -13.96 50.65
N ASP A 100 55.38 -13.82 51.56
CA ASP A 100 54.42 -12.71 51.53
C ASP A 100 55.12 -11.36 51.78
N GLU A 101 55.55 -10.69 50.71
CA GLU A 101 56.23 -9.39 50.81
C GLU A 101 55.27 -8.27 51.23
N CYS A 102 53.95 -8.49 51.11
CA CYS A 102 52.93 -7.57 51.60
C CYS A 102 52.79 -7.60 53.13
N ALA A 103 53.12 -8.73 53.76
CA ALA A 103 53.19 -8.88 55.21
C ALA A 103 54.48 -8.33 55.84
N ILE A 104 55.51 -8.01 55.04
CA ILE A 104 56.85 -7.63 55.51
C ILE A 104 57.12 -6.13 55.23
N PRO A 105 57.20 -5.26 56.26
CA PRO A 105 57.42 -3.83 56.07
C PRO A 105 58.68 -3.50 55.27
N GLY A 106 58.48 -2.95 54.07
CA GLY A 106 59.57 -2.54 53.16
C GLY A 106 60.10 -3.63 52.22
N ALA A 107 59.49 -4.81 52.18
CA ALA A 107 59.82 -5.83 51.16
C ALA A 107 59.17 -5.53 49.80
N HIS A 108 57.98 -4.92 49.78
CA HIS A 108 57.31 -4.46 48.57
C HIS A 108 57.67 -3.01 48.20
N ASN A 109 57.59 -2.67 46.90
CA ASN A 109 57.79 -1.30 46.40
C ASN A 109 56.48 -0.58 46.01
N CYS A 110 55.32 -1.16 46.33
CA CYS A 110 54.01 -0.59 46.05
C CYS A 110 53.81 0.83 46.61
N SER A 111 53.10 1.67 45.86
CA SER A 111 52.77 3.04 46.23
C SER A 111 51.82 3.08 47.44
N ALA A 112 51.89 4.16 48.23
CA ALA A 112 51.00 4.40 49.37
C ALA A 112 49.51 4.55 49.01
N ASN A 113 49.17 4.65 47.71
CA ASN A 113 47.80 4.65 47.18
C ASN A 113 47.44 3.38 46.39
N SER A 114 48.23 2.31 46.53
CA SER A 114 47.99 0.98 45.96
C SER A 114 47.92 -0.09 47.06
N SER A 115 47.12 -1.13 46.86
CA SER A 115 47.11 -2.31 47.74
C SER A 115 48.14 -3.33 47.26
N CYS A 116 49.00 -3.80 48.15
CA CYS A 116 49.87 -4.94 47.88
C CYS A 116 49.04 -6.24 47.94
N VAL A 117 49.12 -7.07 46.91
CA VAL A 117 48.50 -8.39 46.83
C VAL A 117 49.58 -9.42 46.50
N ASN A 118 49.88 -10.28 47.47
CA ASN A 118 50.87 -11.35 47.33
C ASN A 118 50.46 -12.38 46.27
N THR A 119 51.43 -12.91 45.52
CA THR A 119 51.25 -13.94 44.48
C THR A 119 52.41 -14.95 44.51
N PRO A 120 52.25 -16.18 44.00
CA PRO A 120 53.30 -17.20 44.09
C PRO A 120 54.67 -16.76 43.51
N GLY A 121 55.60 -16.40 44.39
CA GLY A 121 56.95 -15.92 44.06
C GLY A 121 57.10 -14.42 43.79
N SER A 122 56.10 -13.59 44.07
CA SER A 122 56.22 -12.12 43.96
C SER A 122 54.97 -11.38 44.48
N PHE A 123 55.04 -10.07 44.66
CA PHE A 123 53.86 -9.24 44.94
C PHE A 123 53.35 -8.51 43.70
N SER A 124 52.06 -8.15 43.72
CA SER A 124 51.42 -7.29 42.73
C SER A 124 50.81 -6.05 43.41
N CYS A 125 51.02 -4.87 42.82
CA CYS A 125 50.48 -3.61 43.34
C CYS A 125 49.18 -3.28 42.62
N VAL A 126 48.05 -3.53 43.27
CA VAL A 126 46.70 -3.35 42.72
C VAL A 126 46.18 -1.97 43.08
N CYS A 127 45.72 -1.22 42.08
CA CYS A 127 45.06 0.07 42.27
C CYS A 127 43.57 -0.10 42.59
N PRO A 128 42.93 0.88 43.26
CA PRO A 128 41.47 0.90 43.40
C PRO A 128 40.77 0.95 42.03
N GLU A 129 39.49 0.54 42.00
CA GLU A 129 38.58 0.81 40.88
C GLU A 129 38.66 2.28 40.43
N GLY A 130 38.71 2.54 39.13
CA GLY A 130 38.93 3.89 38.56
C GLY A 130 40.39 4.36 38.48
N PHE A 131 41.38 3.56 38.93
CA PHE A 131 42.79 3.93 38.89
C PHE A 131 43.68 2.87 38.22
N ARG A 132 44.73 3.31 37.52
CA ARG A 132 45.79 2.46 36.95
C ARG A 132 47.15 2.75 37.55
N LEU A 133 48.03 1.76 37.54
CA LEU A 133 49.39 1.88 38.05
C LEU A 133 50.31 2.59 37.03
N SER A 134 50.73 3.81 37.34
CA SER A 134 51.67 4.59 36.54
C SER A 134 53.11 4.49 37.09
N PRO A 135 54.12 4.13 36.27
CA PRO A 135 55.51 4.01 36.71
C PRO A 135 56.04 5.27 37.40
N GLY A 136 56.50 5.12 38.64
CA GLY A 136 57.05 6.21 39.46
C GLY A 136 56.02 7.22 40.02
N LEU A 137 54.74 7.12 39.65
CA LEU A 137 53.67 8.00 40.13
C LEU A 137 52.62 7.28 41.01
N GLY A 138 52.66 5.94 41.05
CA GLY A 138 51.70 5.13 41.82
C GLY A 138 50.37 5.00 41.10
N CYS A 139 49.27 4.88 41.84
CA CYS A 139 47.95 4.83 41.22
C CYS A 139 47.54 6.22 40.72
N THR A 140 47.28 6.31 39.42
CA THR A 140 46.77 7.50 38.74
C THR A 140 45.36 7.23 38.24
N ASP A 141 44.54 8.26 38.33
CA ASP A 141 43.20 8.36 37.74
C ASP A 141 43.15 7.81 36.30
N VAL A 142 42.11 7.05 35.96
CA VAL A 142 41.79 6.67 34.58
C VAL A 142 40.74 7.63 34.07
N ASP A 143 41.06 8.44 33.06
CA ASP A 143 40.10 9.35 32.46
C ASP A 143 39.25 8.61 31.42
N GLU A 144 38.11 8.06 31.83
CA GLU A 144 37.23 7.30 30.93
C GLU A 144 36.56 8.18 29.86
N CYS A 145 36.60 9.51 30.02
CA CYS A 145 36.14 10.48 29.03
C CYS A 145 37.18 10.73 27.93
N ALA A 146 38.47 10.62 28.25
CA ALA A 146 39.58 10.75 27.30
C ALA A 146 39.91 9.44 26.56
N GLU A 147 39.60 8.27 27.14
CA GLU A 147 39.93 6.96 26.58
C GLU A 147 38.74 6.29 25.86
N PRO A 148 38.80 6.15 24.51
CA PRO A 148 37.65 5.71 23.72
C PRO A 148 37.11 4.33 24.11
N GLY A 149 35.85 4.29 24.50
CA GLY A 149 35.13 3.06 24.85
C GLY A 149 35.14 2.68 26.32
N LEU A 150 35.80 3.45 27.20
CA LEU A 150 35.66 3.28 28.66
C LEU A 150 34.44 4.04 29.21
N SER A 151 34.11 5.19 28.64
CA SER A 151 32.85 5.88 28.92
C SER A 151 31.67 5.22 28.18
N HIS A 152 30.57 4.99 28.91
CA HIS A 152 29.32 4.43 28.39
C HIS A 152 28.14 5.42 28.52
N CYS A 153 28.42 6.72 28.63
CA CYS A 153 27.42 7.77 28.68
C CYS A 153 26.45 7.74 27.48
N HIS A 154 25.25 8.29 27.67
CA HIS A 154 24.30 8.49 26.57
C HIS A 154 24.95 9.28 25.43
N ALA A 155 24.59 8.98 24.18
CA ALA A 155 25.18 9.63 23.00
C ALA A 155 25.00 11.18 22.94
N LEU A 156 24.11 11.74 23.77
CA LEU A 156 23.89 13.17 23.93
C LEU A 156 24.53 13.76 25.21
N ALA A 157 24.95 12.92 26.17
CA ALA A 157 25.47 13.35 27.46
C ALA A 157 26.94 13.77 27.36
N THR A 158 27.31 14.78 28.14
CA THR A 158 28.72 15.17 28.33
C THR A 158 29.33 14.29 29.41
N CYS A 159 30.40 13.58 29.08
CA CYS A 159 31.23 12.87 30.06
C CYS A 159 32.09 13.86 30.83
N VAL A 160 32.11 13.76 32.16
CA VAL A 160 32.93 14.56 33.07
C VAL A 160 33.72 13.63 33.99
N ASN A 161 35.03 13.55 33.78
CA ASN A 161 35.92 12.78 34.65
C ASN A 161 35.95 13.38 36.07
N VAL A 162 35.94 12.53 37.10
CA VAL A 162 36.06 12.87 38.52
C VAL A 162 36.98 11.86 39.20
N VAL A 163 37.71 12.26 40.25
CA VAL A 163 38.77 11.38 40.81
C VAL A 163 38.24 10.00 41.21
N GLY A 164 38.61 8.97 40.44
CA GLY A 164 38.20 7.57 40.57
C GLY A 164 36.91 7.14 39.84
N SER A 165 36.30 7.96 38.96
CA SER A 165 35.15 7.57 38.13
C SER A 165 34.76 8.65 37.09
N TYR A 166 33.64 8.49 36.39
CA TYR A 166 33.08 9.54 35.54
C TYR A 166 31.60 9.79 35.81
N LEU A 167 31.17 11.03 35.54
CA LEU A 167 29.79 11.46 35.60
C LEU A 167 29.30 11.81 34.20
N CYS A 168 28.18 11.23 33.80
CA CYS A 168 27.49 11.59 32.57
C CYS A 168 26.47 12.69 32.86
N VAL A 169 26.50 13.80 32.12
CA VAL A 169 25.61 14.95 32.33
C VAL A 169 24.76 15.19 31.09
N CYS A 170 23.44 15.07 31.22
CA CYS A 170 22.52 15.39 30.12
C CYS A 170 22.63 16.87 29.71
N PRO A 171 22.57 17.19 28.40
CA PRO A 171 22.71 18.55 27.92
C PRO A 171 21.46 19.39 28.22
N ALA A 172 21.60 20.71 28.14
CA ALA A 172 20.53 21.64 28.46
C ALA A 172 19.23 21.35 27.68
N GLY A 173 18.14 21.13 28.43
CA GLY A 173 16.82 20.80 27.91
C GLY A 173 16.48 19.32 27.83
N TYR A 174 17.42 18.43 28.14
CA TYR A 174 17.18 17.00 28.37
C TYR A 174 17.16 16.70 29.87
N ARG A 175 16.52 15.59 30.24
CA ARG A 175 16.43 15.05 31.61
C ARG A 175 16.83 13.58 31.60
N GLY A 176 17.41 13.12 32.70
CA GLY A 176 17.82 11.74 32.87
C GLY A 176 18.97 11.61 33.87
N ASP A 177 19.62 10.45 33.86
CA ASP A 177 20.76 10.08 34.71
C ASP A 177 22.12 10.24 33.99
N GLY A 178 22.11 10.66 32.73
CA GLY A 178 23.31 10.80 31.88
C GLY A 178 23.66 9.52 31.10
N TRP A 179 23.15 8.36 31.53
CA TRP A 179 23.19 7.11 30.77
C TRP A 179 22.00 7.02 29.81
N HIS A 180 20.89 7.66 30.20
CA HIS A 180 19.71 7.97 29.41
C HIS A 180 19.48 9.48 29.47
N CYS A 181 19.14 10.12 28.33
CA CYS A 181 18.77 11.53 28.30
C CYS A 181 17.63 11.76 27.29
N GLU A 182 16.46 12.17 27.79
CA GLU A 182 15.25 12.42 27.00
C GLU A 182 14.81 13.88 27.15
N CYS A 183 14.25 14.48 26.10
CA CYS A 183 13.58 15.78 26.20
C CYS A 183 12.10 15.62 26.57
N SER A 184 11.44 16.76 26.82
CA SER A 184 9.99 16.83 27.01
C SER A 184 9.45 18.10 26.35
N PRO A 185 8.15 18.17 25.97
CA PRO A 185 7.59 19.38 25.35
C PRO A 185 7.88 20.64 26.17
N GLY A 186 8.52 21.63 25.55
CA GLY A 186 8.93 22.87 26.21
C GLY A 186 10.09 22.78 27.22
N SER A 187 10.86 21.67 27.30
CA SER A 187 12.14 21.67 28.03
C SER A 187 13.32 22.17 27.20
N CYS A 188 13.20 22.17 25.87
CA CYS A 188 14.25 22.57 24.94
C CYS A 188 14.57 24.08 24.97
N GLY A 189 15.70 24.46 24.36
CA GLY A 189 16.15 25.86 24.29
C GLY A 189 15.25 26.79 23.46
N PRO A 190 15.48 28.11 23.49
CA PRO A 190 14.61 29.09 22.84
C PRO A 190 14.37 28.79 21.35
N GLY A 191 13.10 28.60 20.98
CA GLY A 191 12.68 28.31 19.61
C GLY A 191 12.85 26.85 19.16
N LEU A 192 13.33 25.96 20.02
CA LEU A 192 13.39 24.51 19.81
C LEU A 192 12.25 23.83 20.57
N ASP A 193 11.84 22.63 20.12
CA ASP A 193 10.92 21.77 20.87
C ASP A 193 11.32 20.30 20.78
N CYS A 194 10.74 19.47 21.64
CA CYS A 194 11.01 18.05 21.73
C CYS A 194 10.20 17.28 20.68
N VAL A 195 10.85 16.80 19.63
CA VAL A 195 10.23 16.17 18.46
C VAL A 195 10.70 14.71 18.28
N PRO A 196 9.88 13.83 17.69
CA PRO A 196 10.26 12.45 17.42
C PRO A 196 11.16 12.32 16.18
N GLU A 197 12.34 11.73 16.35
CA GLU A 197 13.26 11.34 15.28
C GLU A 197 13.57 9.85 15.41
N GLY A 198 12.94 9.04 14.55
CA GLY A 198 12.93 7.58 14.69
C GLY A 198 12.19 7.14 15.96
N ASP A 199 12.83 6.30 16.77
CA ASP A 199 12.33 5.85 18.07
C ASP A 199 12.71 6.81 19.24
N ALA A 200 13.45 7.89 18.97
CA ALA A 200 13.96 8.81 19.98
C ALA A 200 13.25 10.18 19.98
N LEU A 201 13.34 10.89 21.11
CA LEU A 201 12.87 12.26 21.26
C LEU A 201 14.07 13.22 21.36
N VAL A 202 14.13 14.21 20.46
CA VAL A 202 15.24 15.17 20.34
C VAL A 202 14.75 16.62 20.37
N CYS A 203 15.55 17.50 20.97
CA CYS A 203 15.36 18.95 20.88
C CYS A 203 15.83 19.45 19.50
N ALA A 204 14.90 19.69 18.58
CA ALA A 204 15.18 20.22 17.25
C ALA A 204 14.33 21.46 16.95
N ASP A 205 14.58 22.09 15.80
CA ASP A 205 13.77 23.20 15.31
C ASP A 205 12.52 22.68 14.56
N PRO A 206 11.29 22.98 14.99
CA PRO A 206 10.07 22.59 14.27
C PRO A 206 10.00 23.08 12.82
N CYS A 207 10.69 24.17 12.46
CA CYS A 207 10.81 24.64 11.08
C CYS A 207 11.62 23.67 10.19
N GLN A 208 12.39 22.74 10.77
CA GLN A 208 13.07 21.66 10.05
C GLN A 208 12.41 20.29 10.30
N ALA A 209 11.88 20.08 11.51
CA ALA A 209 11.25 18.83 11.93
C ALA A 209 9.71 18.97 12.05
N HIS A 210 9.02 18.96 10.90
CA HIS A 210 7.55 18.97 10.82
C HIS A 210 7.03 18.01 9.74
N ARG A 211 5.75 17.64 9.87
CA ARG A 211 4.98 16.95 8.83
C ARG A 211 4.27 17.96 7.92
N ILE A 212 3.91 17.56 6.71
CA ILE A 212 3.21 18.41 5.75
C ILE A 212 1.72 18.06 5.76
N LEU A 213 0.87 19.10 5.67
CA LEU A 213 -0.57 19.02 5.39
C LEU A 213 -0.83 19.84 4.11
N ASP A 214 -1.11 19.15 3.01
CA ASP A 214 -1.26 19.72 1.66
C ASP A 214 -2.71 19.61 1.12
N GLU A 215 -3.64 19.10 1.93
CA GLU A 215 -4.94 18.69 1.43
C GLU A 215 -5.83 19.92 1.12
N TYR A 216 -6.11 20.18 -0.16
CA TYR A 216 -6.95 21.30 -0.63
C TYR A 216 -8.31 21.41 0.07
N TRP A 217 -8.85 20.29 0.59
CA TRP A 217 -10.11 20.29 1.35
C TRP A 217 -10.05 21.11 2.65
N ARG A 218 -8.84 21.45 3.15
CA ARG A 218 -8.63 22.31 4.33
C ARG A 218 -8.96 23.79 4.11
N SER A 219 -9.16 24.21 2.86
CA SER A 219 -9.43 25.61 2.54
C SER A 219 -10.75 26.10 3.11
N THR A 220 -10.79 27.36 3.57
CA THR A 220 -12.06 28.04 3.92
C THR A 220 -12.98 28.27 2.72
N GLU A 221 -12.47 28.19 1.48
CA GLU A 221 -13.29 28.14 0.25
C GLU A 221 -13.88 26.76 -0.04
N TYR A 222 -13.37 25.69 0.58
CA TYR A 222 -13.86 24.32 0.33
C TYR A 222 -15.23 24.10 0.98
N GLY A 223 -16.07 23.31 0.30
CA GLY A 223 -17.47 23.10 0.66
C GLY A 223 -17.72 22.26 1.91
N GLU A 224 -18.99 21.85 2.04
CA GLU A 224 -19.54 21.16 3.21
C GLU A 224 -19.02 19.72 3.32
N GLY A 225 -18.85 19.21 4.54
CA GLY A 225 -18.40 17.85 4.78
C GLY A 225 -18.31 17.47 6.26
N TYR A 226 -17.75 16.29 6.53
CA TYR A 226 -17.61 15.69 7.87
C TYR A 226 -16.21 15.09 8.11
N ALA A 227 -15.17 15.73 7.59
CA ALA A 227 -13.77 15.35 7.87
C ALA A 227 -13.37 15.67 9.32
N CYS A 228 -12.47 14.85 9.86
CA CYS A 228 -11.99 14.91 11.24
C CYS A 228 -10.45 14.85 11.26
N ASP A 229 -9.79 15.69 12.06
CA ASP A 229 -8.34 15.65 12.25
C ASP A 229 -7.93 14.70 13.41
N THR A 230 -8.45 13.46 13.42
CA THR A 230 -8.33 12.49 14.54
C THR A 230 -6.92 12.06 14.91
N ASP A 231 -5.98 12.15 13.97
CA ASP A 231 -4.65 11.56 14.07
C ASP A 231 -3.52 12.61 14.13
N LEU A 232 -3.88 13.90 14.20
CA LEU A 232 -2.88 14.97 14.33
C LEU A 232 -2.23 14.98 15.71
N ARG A 233 -0.91 14.80 15.75
CA ARG A 233 -0.07 14.89 16.95
C ARG A 233 1.33 15.37 16.60
N GLY A 234 1.72 16.54 17.12
CA GLY A 234 3.05 17.12 16.91
C GLY A 234 3.04 18.26 15.88
N TRP A 235 4.22 18.54 15.31
CA TRP A 235 4.44 19.71 14.45
C TRP A 235 4.08 19.46 12.98
N TYR A 236 3.26 20.35 12.43
CA TYR A 236 2.79 20.34 11.04
C TYR A 236 2.99 21.70 10.35
N ARG A 237 3.13 21.67 9.02
CA ARG A 237 3.12 22.83 8.13
C ARG A 237 2.00 22.68 7.10
N PHE A 238 1.15 23.70 6.97
CA PHE A 238 0.20 23.78 5.87
C PHE A 238 0.89 24.25 4.58
N VAL A 239 0.57 23.62 3.46
CA VAL A 239 1.09 23.97 2.13
C VAL A 239 0.01 23.80 1.05
N GLY A 240 0.33 24.22 -0.17
CA GLY A 240 -0.54 24.01 -1.34
C GLY A 240 -1.72 24.97 -1.40
N GLN A 241 -2.54 24.78 -2.44
CA GLN A 241 -3.56 25.75 -2.87
C GLN A 241 -4.76 25.89 -1.90
N GLY A 242 -4.84 25.08 -0.84
CA GLY A 242 -5.85 25.27 0.20
C GLY A 242 -5.56 26.49 1.09
N GLY A 243 -4.27 26.81 1.28
CA GLY A 243 -3.76 27.88 2.11
C GLY A 243 -2.50 27.43 2.87
N ALA A 244 -1.48 28.30 2.93
CA ALA A 244 -0.19 28.02 3.57
C ALA A 244 -0.15 28.29 5.09
N ARG A 245 -1.24 28.85 5.66
CA ARG A 245 -1.38 29.14 7.10
C ARG A 245 -2.83 28.97 7.55
N MET A 246 -3.06 28.79 8.85
CA MET A 246 -4.41 28.74 9.43
C MET A 246 -5.19 30.02 9.18
N ALA A 247 -6.52 29.93 9.07
CA ALA A 247 -7.37 31.12 9.01
C ALA A 247 -7.36 31.91 10.32
N GLU A 248 -7.08 33.22 10.27
CA GLU A 248 -7.15 34.14 11.42
C GLU A 248 -8.55 34.74 11.64
N THR A 249 -9.47 34.42 10.73
CA THR A 249 -10.85 34.92 10.71
C THR A 249 -11.83 33.79 10.97
N CYS A 250 -12.95 34.14 11.58
CA CYS A 250 -14.04 33.22 11.89
C CYS A 250 -14.60 32.56 10.61
N VAL A 251 -14.48 31.23 10.54
CA VAL A 251 -14.85 30.44 9.36
C VAL A 251 -16.32 29.99 9.48
N PRO A 252 -17.20 30.29 8.50
CA PRO A 252 -18.59 29.85 8.54
C PRO A 252 -18.73 28.32 8.64
N VAL A 253 -19.80 27.84 9.30
CA VAL A 253 -20.10 26.40 9.41
C VAL A 253 -20.14 25.72 8.05
N LEU A 254 -19.86 24.41 8.02
CA LEU A 254 -19.89 23.61 6.79
C LEU A 254 -18.92 24.15 5.72
N ARG A 255 -17.67 24.38 6.13
CA ARG A 255 -16.52 24.76 5.29
C ARG A 255 -15.32 23.92 5.68
N CYS A 256 -14.25 23.95 4.88
CA CYS A 256 -13.06 23.11 5.14
C CYS A 256 -13.45 21.62 5.21
N ASN A 257 -14.46 21.18 4.43
CA ASN A 257 -14.94 19.79 4.42
C ASN A 257 -15.38 19.27 5.81
N THR A 258 -15.72 20.15 6.77
CA THR A 258 -16.06 19.77 8.15
C THR A 258 -17.24 20.58 8.70
N ALA A 259 -17.87 20.10 9.77
CA ALA A 259 -19.08 20.72 10.31
C ALA A 259 -18.77 21.93 11.20
N ALA A 260 -17.75 21.81 12.06
CA ALA A 260 -17.25 22.86 12.94
C ALA A 260 -15.79 23.21 12.59
N PRO A 261 -15.57 24.10 11.61
CA PRO A 261 -14.24 24.50 11.17
C PRO A 261 -13.41 25.16 12.30
N MET A 262 -12.14 24.78 12.41
CA MET A 262 -11.20 25.34 13.39
C MET A 262 -10.31 26.43 12.79
N TRP A 263 -10.29 27.59 13.43
CA TRP A 263 -9.55 28.78 12.99
C TRP A 263 -8.71 29.38 14.14
N LEU A 264 -7.64 30.09 13.81
CA LEU A 264 -6.70 30.66 14.78
C LEU A 264 -7.25 31.94 15.38
N ASN A 265 -7.53 31.94 16.68
CA ASN A 265 -8.02 33.11 17.40
C ASN A 265 -6.84 33.99 17.84
N GLY A 266 -6.55 35.01 17.02
CA GLY A 266 -5.42 35.92 17.15
C GLY A 266 -4.48 35.82 15.96
N THR A 267 -3.56 36.79 15.83
CA THR A 267 -2.59 36.81 14.72
C THR A 267 -1.50 35.76 14.90
N HIS A 268 -0.93 35.32 13.78
CA HIS A 268 0.32 34.54 13.77
C HIS A 268 1.46 35.33 14.45
N PRO A 269 2.47 34.64 15.04
CA PRO A 269 3.65 35.28 15.61
C PRO A 269 4.54 35.96 14.54
N SER A 270 5.33 36.94 14.95
CA SER A 270 6.51 37.38 14.17
C SER A 270 7.68 36.41 14.36
N SER A 271 8.71 36.51 13.51
CA SER A 271 9.88 35.61 13.50
C SER A 271 10.77 35.70 14.74
N ASP A 272 10.61 36.75 15.55
CA ASP A 272 11.31 36.98 16.82
C ASP A 272 10.52 36.51 18.06
N GLU A 273 9.20 36.24 17.95
CA GLU A 273 8.38 35.70 19.06
C GLU A 273 8.72 34.24 19.40
N GLY A 274 9.37 33.49 18.49
CA GLY A 274 9.75 32.09 18.69
C GLY A 274 8.54 31.13 18.65
N ILE A 275 8.42 30.25 19.66
CA ILE A 275 7.26 29.35 19.81
C ILE A 275 6.25 30.01 20.75
N VAL A 276 5.10 30.39 20.22
CA VAL A 276 4.00 30.99 21.00
C VAL A 276 2.83 30.03 21.15
N SER A 277 2.07 30.17 22.24
CA SER A 277 0.76 29.52 22.38
C SER A 277 -0.35 30.46 21.91
N ARG A 278 -1.29 29.92 21.13
CA ARG A 278 -2.51 30.59 20.66
C ARG A 278 -3.71 29.64 20.88
N LYS A 279 -4.94 30.14 20.74
CA LYS A 279 -6.16 29.32 20.74
C LYS A 279 -6.62 29.05 19.31
N ALA A 280 -7.00 27.81 19.01
CA ALA A 280 -7.77 27.47 17.83
C ALA A 280 -9.25 27.30 18.23
N CYS A 281 -10.15 28.07 17.63
CA CYS A 281 -11.58 28.15 17.97
C CYS A 281 -12.45 27.41 16.94
N ALA A 282 -13.55 26.82 17.39
CA ALA A 282 -14.54 26.11 16.56
C ALA A 282 -15.98 26.47 16.91
N HIS A 283 -16.93 26.22 16.00
CA HIS A 283 -18.36 26.41 16.26
C HIS A 283 -19.32 25.64 15.34
N TRP A 284 -20.56 25.44 15.83
CA TRP A 284 -21.67 24.83 15.08
C TRP A 284 -22.85 25.77 14.80
N SER A 285 -22.84 27.02 15.31
CA SER A 285 -24.00 27.93 15.23
C SER A 285 -23.66 29.41 14.94
N GLY A 286 -22.47 29.69 14.39
CA GLY A 286 -22.06 31.05 13.99
C GLY A 286 -21.55 31.94 15.14
N HIS A 287 -21.62 31.49 16.39
CA HIS A 287 -20.85 32.09 17.48
C HIS A 287 -19.37 31.71 17.34
N CYS A 288 -18.52 32.66 16.96
CA CYS A 288 -17.18 32.38 16.40
C CYS A 288 -16.22 31.50 17.24
N CYS A 289 -16.44 31.37 18.55
CA CYS A 289 -15.69 30.44 19.40
C CYS A 289 -16.63 29.85 20.47
N LEU A 290 -17.15 28.64 20.23
CA LEU A 290 -17.94 27.87 21.20
C LEU A 290 -17.11 26.78 21.88
N TRP A 291 -16.07 26.30 21.20
CA TRP A 291 -15.06 25.39 21.72
C TRP A 291 -13.68 25.90 21.30
N ASP A 292 -12.65 25.63 22.10
CA ASP A 292 -11.27 25.97 21.76
C ASP A 292 -10.26 24.93 22.25
N ALA A 293 -9.14 24.83 21.51
CA ALA A 293 -7.94 24.10 21.91
C ALA A 293 -6.71 25.01 21.89
N SER A 294 -5.73 24.70 22.74
CA SER A 294 -4.41 25.33 22.68
C SER A 294 -3.63 24.75 21.51
N VAL A 295 -3.06 25.62 20.68
CA VAL A 295 -2.09 25.26 19.62
C VAL A 295 -0.81 26.07 19.83
N GLN A 296 0.34 25.46 19.57
CA GLN A 296 1.59 26.23 19.50
C GLN A 296 1.86 26.61 18.05
N VAL A 297 2.39 27.80 17.82
CA VAL A 297 2.72 28.32 16.49
C VAL A 297 4.13 28.88 16.52
N LYS A 298 4.92 28.62 15.47
CA LYS A 298 6.23 29.25 15.25
C LYS A 298 6.28 29.82 13.83
N ALA A 299 6.80 31.04 13.72
CA ALA A 299 7.16 31.65 12.44
C ALA A 299 8.56 31.20 12.01
N CYS A 300 8.72 30.86 10.74
CA CYS A 300 9.95 30.25 10.20
C CYS A 300 10.65 31.17 9.18
N ALA A 301 11.97 30.99 9.03
CA ALA A 301 12.72 31.63 7.97
C ALA A 301 12.17 31.20 6.60
N GLY A 302 11.78 32.17 5.76
CA GLY A 302 11.04 31.93 4.51
C GLY A 302 9.52 32.14 4.61
N GLY A 303 9.01 32.87 5.62
CA GLY A 303 7.66 33.45 5.62
C GLY A 303 6.50 32.49 5.98
N TYR A 304 6.78 31.19 6.15
CA TYR A 304 5.78 30.20 6.54
C TYR A 304 5.72 29.97 8.05
N TYR A 305 4.68 29.25 8.47
CA TYR A 305 4.42 28.91 9.87
C TYR A 305 4.37 27.39 10.07
N VAL A 306 4.75 26.95 11.26
CA VAL A 306 4.56 25.58 11.74
C VAL A 306 3.73 25.57 13.01
N TYR A 307 2.95 24.50 13.20
CA TYR A 307 1.91 24.41 14.21
C TYR A 307 2.03 23.10 14.98
N ASN A 308 2.06 23.14 16.32
CA ASN A 308 1.87 21.94 17.13
C ASN A 308 0.36 21.68 17.24
N LEU A 309 -0.12 20.66 16.51
CA LEU A 309 -1.53 20.32 16.40
C LEU A 309 -1.84 19.04 17.19
N THR A 310 -3.06 18.98 17.72
CA THR A 310 -3.56 17.84 18.49
C THR A 310 -4.95 17.44 17.99
N ALA A 311 -5.26 16.16 18.09
CA ALA A 311 -6.54 15.61 17.66
C ALA A 311 -7.73 16.28 18.36
N PRO A 312 -8.71 16.84 17.64
CA PRO A 312 -9.93 17.37 18.24
C PRO A 312 -10.73 16.28 18.99
N PRO A 313 -11.49 16.64 20.05
CA PRO A 313 -12.20 15.67 20.89
C PRO A 313 -13.45 15.07 20.24
N GLU A 314 -13.93 15.64 19.14
CA GLU A 314 -15.12 15.20 18.40
C GLU A 314 -14.81 15.07 16.90
N CYS A 315 -15.35 14.05 16.24
CA CYS A 315 -15.11 13.78 14.81
C CYS A 315 -15.97 14.68 13.89
N HIS A 316 -15.98 15.98 14.17
CA HIS A 316 -16.71 17.01 13.40
C HIS A 316 -15.92 18.33 13.30
N LEU A 317 -14.62 18.31 13.64
CA LEU A 317 -13.71 19.45 13.61
C LEU A 317 -12.46 19.12 12.78
N ALA A 318 -11.99 20.11 12.04
CA ALA A 318 -10.72 20.07 11.31
C ALA A 318 -10.09 21.47 11.22
N TYR A 319 -8.76 21.53 11.13
CA TYR A 319 -7.97 22.77 11.06
C TYR A 319 -8.01 23.39 9.66
N CYS A 320 -8.52 24.62 9.58
CA CYS A 320 -8.81 25.33 8.33
C CYS A 320 -7.69 26.27 7.92
N THR A 321 -7.40 26.32 6.62
CA THR A 321 -6.39 27.19 6.01
C THR A 321 -7.01 28.33 5.21
N ASP A 322 -6.38 29.50 5.29
CA ASP A 322 -6.77 30.71 4.56
C ASP A 322 -6.16 30.64 3.14
N PRO A 323 -6.93 30.48 2.05
CA PRO A 323 -6.37 30.37 0.70
C PRO A 323 -5.64 31.65 0.28
N SER A 324 -5.98 32.82 0.84
CA SER A 324 -5.28 34.08 0.57
C SER A 324 -3.88 34.12 1.19
N SER A 325 -3.52 33.16 2.04
CA SER A 325 -2.20 33.08 2.70
C SER A 325 -1.08 32.48 1.85
N VAL A 326 -1.38 31.94 0.67
CA VAL A 326 -0.35 31.58 -0.29
C VAL A 326 0.26 32.87 -0.82
N GLU A 327 1.55 33.12 -0.55
CA GLU A 327 2.29 34.23 -1.15
C GLU A 327 2.55 33.93 -2.64
N GLY A 328 1.52 34.20 -3.46
CA GLY A 328 1.54 33.84 -4.87
C GLY A 328 2.71 34.47 -5.62
N THR A 329 3.58 33.61 -6.16
CA THR A 329 4.45 33.98 -7.26
C THR A 329 3.59 34.19 -8.52
N CYS A 330 3.99 35.05 -9.45
CA CYS A 330 3.21 35.20 -10.70
C CYS A 330 3.25 33.96 -11.61
N GLU A 331 4.12 32.98 -11.31
CA GLU A 331 4.11 31.64 -11.91
C GLU A 331 2.90 30.81 -11.44
N GLU A 332 2.24 31.23 -10.35
CA GLU A 332 1.02 30.65 -9.81
C GLU A 332 -0.27 31.37 -10.26
N CYS A 333 -0.22 32.24 -11.28
CA CYS A 333 -1.41 32.63 -12.03
C CYS A 333 -1.54 31.76 -13.29
N SER A 334 -2.75 31.51 -13.78
CA SER A 334 -2.93 30.72 -15.00
C SER A 334 -2.82 31.53 -16.29
N ILE A 335 -2.94 30.85 -17.43
CA ILE A 335 -2.93 31.47 -18.76
C ILE A 335 -4.11 32.45 -18.92
N ASP A 336 -5.21 32.23 -18.21
CA ASP A 336 -6.44 33.03 -18.29
C ASP A 336 -6.51 34.16 -17.24
N GLU A 337 -5.50 34.25 -16.37
CA GLU A 337 -5.39 35.23 -15.29
C GLU A 337 -4.22 36.21 -15.50
N ASP A 338 -4.43 37.47 -15.12
CA ASP A 338 -3.38 38.46 -14.93
C ASP A 338 -2.88 38.43 -13.48
N CYS A 339 -1.56 38.41 -13.30
CA CYS A 339 -0.96 38.69 -11.99
C CYS A 339 -1.04 40.20 -11.70
N LYS A 340 -1.73 40.60 -10.63
CA LYS A 340 -1.87 42.00 -10.18
C LYS A 340 -1.25 42.20 -8.81
N SER A 341 -0.43 43.23 -8.63
CA SER A 341 0.10 43.63 -7.31
C SER A 341 -0.73 44.75 -6.70
N ASN A 342 -1.05 44.63 -5.41
CA ASN A 342 -1.51 45.73 -4.57
C ASN A 342 -0.56 45.84 -3.36
N ASN A 343 0.18 46.94 -3.26
CA ASN A 343 1.12 47.24 -2.17
C ASN A 343 2.10 46.08 -1.84
N GLY A 344 2.58 45.36 -2.86
CA GLY A 344 3.52 44.23 -2.71
C GLY A 344 2.87 42.86 -2.55
N ARG A 345 1.55 42.78 -2.28
CA ARG A 345 0.80 41.51 -2.29
C ARG A 345 0.29 41.22 -3.70
N TRP A 346 0.68 40.08 -4.26
CA TRP A 346 0.20 39.62 -5.55
C TRP A 346 -1.12 38.86 -5.42
N HIS A 347 -1.95 38.94 -6.45
CA HIS A 347 -3.15 38.12 -6.62
C HIS A 347 -3.43 37.91 -8.10
N CYS A 348 -4.04 36.79 -8.44
CA CYS A 348 -4.46 36.48 -9.80
C CYS A 348 -5.87 37.04 -10.04
N GLN A 349 -6.07 37.66 -11.20
CA GLN A 349 -7.34 38.25 -11.62
C GLN A 349 -7.61 37.86 -13.08
N CYS A 350 -8.73 37.20 -13.34
CA CYS A 350 -9.16 36.83 -14.70
C CYS A 350 -9.01 37.98 -15.71
N LYS A 351 -8.45 37.68 -16.88
CA LYS A 351 -8.19 38.65 -17.94
C LYS A 351 -9.49 39.28 -18.46
N GLN A 352 -9.42 40.56 -18.79
CA GLN A 352 -10.56 41.32 -19.32
C GLN A 352 -10.83 41.04 -20.81
N ASP A 353 -9.96 40.28 -21.48
CA ASP A 353 -10.09 39.92 -22.90
C ASP A 353 -11.22 38.92 -23.19
N PHE A 354 -11.77 38.25 -22.16
CA PHE A 354 -12.93 37.37 -22.28
C PHE A 354 -14.23 38.16 -22.46
N ASN A 355 -14.38 38.77 -23.64
CA ASN A 355 -15.60 39.46 -24.08
C ASN A 355 -16.72 38.48 -24.48
N ILE A 356 -16.95 37.47 -23.64
CA ILE A 356 -17.93 36.40 -23.82
C ILE A 356 -19.29 36.94 -23.40
N THR A 357 -20.07 37.41 -24.37
CA THR A 357 -21.43 37.96 -24.17
C THR A 357 -22.54 36.95 -24.47
N ASP A 358 -22.21 35.78 -25.01
CA ASP A 358 -23.12 34.67 -25.27
C ASP A 358 -22.50 33.36 -24.77
N ILE A 359 -23.33 32.55 -24.10
CA ILE A 359 -23.02 31.24 -23.53
C ILE A 359 -22.73 30.22 -24.65
N SER A 360 -23.17 30.47 -25.89
CA SER A 360 -22.81 29.64 -27.05
C SER A 360 -21.31 29.62 -27.36
N LEU A 361 -20.54 30.59 -26.83
CA LEU A 361 -19.09 30.71 -26.96
C LEU A 361 -18.31 30.11 -25.78
N LEU A 362 -18.99 29.45 -24.82
CA LEU A 362 -18.35 28.88 -23.64
C LEU A 362 -17.59 27.59 -23.98
N GLU A 363 -16.27 27.64 -23.92
CA GLU A 363 -15.43 26.46 -24.14
C GLU A 363 -15.59 25.47 -22.99
N HIS A 364 -15.89 24.22 -23.35
CA HIS A 364 -16.12 23.14 -22.39
C HIS A 364 -15.25 21.93 -22.75
N ARG A 365 -14.62 21.35 -21.73
CA ARG A 365 -13.68 20.25 -21.86
C ARG A 365 -14.33 18.96 -21.36
N LEU A 366 -14.57 18.02 -22.26
CA LEU A 366 -15.18 16.71 -21.99
C LEU A 366 -14.09 15.62 -21.98
N GLU A 367 -13.94 14.93 -20.85
CA GLU A 367 -13.07 13.75 -20.72
C GLU A 367 -13.89 12.47 -20.56
N CYS A 368 -13.73 11.54 -21.49
CA CYS A 368 -14.37 10.23 -21.49
C CYS A 368 -13.44 9.17 -20.87
N GLY A 369 -13.34 9.15 -19.55
CA GLY A 369 -12.56 8.15 -18.80
C GLY A 369 -13.19 6.75 -18.85
N ALA A 370 -12.41 5.71 -18.55
CA ALA A 370 -12.82 4.32 -18.72
C ALA A 370 -14.00 3.86 -17.82
N ASN A 371 -14.18 4.52 -16.67
CA ASN A 371 -15.27 4.25 -15.71
C ASN A 371 -16.22 5.43 -15.51
N ASP A 372 -15.79 6.65 -15.87
CA ASP A 372 -16.37 7.92 -15.45
C ASP A 372 -16.18 8.98 -16.55
N MET A 373 -17.12 9.91 -16.65
CA MET A 373 -17.10 11.06 -17.56
C MET A 373 -16.88 12.34 -16.73
N LYS A 374 -15.94 13.21 -17.13
CA LYS A 374 -15.73 14.54 -16.52
C LYS A 374 -16.09 15.63 -17.53
N VAL A 375 -16.84 16.65 -17.10
CA VAL A 375 -17.10 17.86 -17.87
C VAL A 375 -16.59 19.06 -17.07
N SER A 376 -15.81 19.90 -17.74
CA SER A 376 -15.11 21.03 -17.15
C SER A 376 -15.46 22.33 -17.89
N LEU A 377 -15.69 23.41 -17.15
CA LEU A 377 -15.92 24.78 -17.66
C LEU A 377 -14.89 25.77 -17.09
N GLY A 378 -14.46 26.73 -17.90
CA GLY A 378 -13.45 27.72 -17.50
C GLY A 378 -13.96 28.71 -16.45
N LYS A 379 -13.33 28.74 -15.27
CA LYS A 379 -13.67 29.59 -14.12
C LYS A 379 -13.67 31.08 -14.48
N CYS A 380 -12.70 31.54 -15.26
CA CYS A 380 -12.64 32.92 -15.72
C CYS A 380 -13.69 33.26 -16.80
N GLN A 381 -14.03 32.31 -17.67
CA GLN A 381 -15.07 32.48 -18.69
C GLN A 381 -16.47 32.56 -18.06
N LEU A 382 -16.72 31.74 -17.04
CA LEU A 382 -17.92 31.82 -16.20
C LEU A 382 -17.99 33.16 -15.45
N LYS A 383 -16.86 33.63 -14.91
CA LYS A 383 -16.81 34.92 -14.22
C LYS A 383 -17.05 36.12 -15.15
N SER A 384 -16.54 36.09 -16.40
CA SER A 384 -16.87 37.14 -17.40
C SER A 384 -18.36 37.15 -17.79
N LEU A 385 -19.04 36.00 -17.72
CA LEU A 385 -20.49 35.88 -17.91
C LEU A 385 -21.30 36.31 -16.66
N GLY A 386 -20.66 36.76 -15.58
CA GLY A 386 -21.32 37.22 -14.35
C GLY A 386 -21.53 36.16 -13.27
N PHE A 387 -21.06 34.92 -13.47
CA PHE A 387 -21.16 33.86 -12.46
C PHE A 387 -20.09 34.02 -11.36
N ASP A 388 -20.29 34.98 -10.45
CA ASP A 388 -19.48 35.14 -9.23
C ASP A 388 -19.59 33.93 -8.29
N LYS A 389 -20.66 33.14 -8.42
CA LYS A 389 -20.83 31.80 -7.84
C LYS A 389 -21.31 30.85 -8.95
N VAL A 390 -20.77 29.64 -8.94
CA VAL A 390 -20.99 28.64 -9.99
C VAL A 390 -21.70 27.43 -9.39
N PHE A 391 -23.02 27.34 -9.60
CA PHE A 391 -23.80 26.16 -9.25
C PHE A 391 -23.94 25.26 -10.48
N MET A 392 -22.99 24.36 -10.66
CA MET A 392 -23.03 23.30 -11.67
C MET A 392 -23.62 22.02 -11.09
N TYR A 393 -24.54 21.36 -11.81
CA TYR A 393 -25.14 20.09 -11.41
C TYR A 393 -25.65 19.28 -12.62
N LEU A 394 -25.84 17.97 -12.46
CA LEU A 394 -26.33 17.09 -13.54
C LEU A 394 -27.86 16.88 -13.47
N SER A 395 -28.40 16.04 -14.37
CA SER A 395 -29.84 15.67 -14.38
C SER A 395 -30.36 15.12 -13.03
N ASP A 396 -29.46 14.60 -12.20
CA ASP A 396 -29.67 14.41 -10.75
C ASP A 396 -28.86 15.48 -10.00
N SER A 397 -29.55 16.37 -9.29
CA SER A 397 -28.94 17.51 -8.59
C SER A 397 -28.00 17.12 -7.45
N ARG A 398 -27.98 15.85 -7.04
CA ARG A 398 -27.01 15.32 -6.06
C ARG A 398 -25.59 15.21 -6.62
N CYS A 399 -25.42 15.25 -7.94
CA CYS A 399 -24.11 15.28 -8.59
C CYS A 399 -23.78 16.72 -9.00
N SER A 400 -23.21 17.47 -8.04
CA SER A 400 -22.79 18.86 -8.20
C SER A 400 -21.33 19.01 -8.63
N GLY A 401 -20.97 20.20 -9.11
CA GLY A 401 -19.61 20.55 -9.48
C GLY A 401 -18.67 20.84 -8.31
N PHE A 402 -17.37 20.83 -8.62
CA PHE A 402 -16.25 21.09 -7.71
C PHE A 402 -15.12 21.79 -8.49
N ASN A 403 -14.25 22.54 -7.80
CA ASN A 403 -13.03 23.07 -8.42
C ASN A 403 -12.07 21.91 -8.70
N ASP A 404 -11.57 21.80 -9.93
CA ASP A 404 -10.70 20.68 -10.32
C ASP A 404 -9.36 20.73 -9.59
N ARG A 405 -8.88 19.58 -9.12
CA ARG A 405 -7.65 19.49 -8.30
C ARG A 405 -6.39 19.54 -9.16
N ASP A 406 -6.48 19.06 -10.40
CA ASP A 406 -5.35 18.99 -11.32
C ASP A 406 -5.13 20.33 -12.07
N ASN A 407 -6.19 21.14 -12.22
CA ASN A 407 -6.10 22.51 -12.73
C ASN A 407 -7.20 23.43 -12.17
N ARG A 408 -6.80 24.41 -11.35
CA ARG A 408 -7.59 25.49 -10.74
C ARG A 408 -8.47 26.31 -11.70
N ASP A 409 -8.16 26.31 -13.00
CA ASP A 409 -8.88 27.05 -14.03
C ASP A 409 -10.27 26.47 -14.32
N TRP A 410 -10.52 25.22 -13.91
CA TRP A 410 -11.69 24.47 -14.32
C TRP A 410 -12.61 24.18 -13.14
N VAL A 411 -13.88 24.52 -13.29
CA VAL A 411 -14.95 23.95 -12.45
C VAL A 411 -15.45 22.71 -13.17
N SER A 412 -15.43 21.57 -12.49
CA SER A 412 -15.64 20.24 -13.06
C SER A 412 -16.82 19.52 -12.41
N VAL A 413 -17.51 18.66 -13.16
CA VAL A 413 -18.47 17.67 -12.65
C VAL A 413 -18.08 16.30 -13.17
N VAL A 414 -18.18 15.27 -12.32
CA VAL A 414 -17.95 13.87 -12.69
C VAL A 414 -19.24 13.06 -12.57
N THR A 415 -19.40 12.07 -13.44
CA THR A 415 -20.44 11.03 -13.31
C THR A 415 -19.89 9.69 -13.79
N PRO A 416 -20.24 8.57 -13.13
CA PRO A 416 -19.95 7.24 -13.67
C PRO A 416 -20.50 7.07 -15.09
N ALA A 417 -19.72 6.39 -15.95
CA ALA A 417 -20.14 5.91 -17.26
C ALA A 417 -21.04 4.66 -17.10
N ARG A 418 -22.19 4.84 -16.44
CA ARG A 418 -23.17 3.81 -16.08
C ARG A 418 -24.58 4.38 -16.20
N ASP A 419 -25.53 3.52 -16.54
CA ASP A 419 -26.94 3.87 -16.65
C ASP A 419 -27.57 4.04 -15.25
N GLY A 420 -28.20 5.19 -14.97
CA GLY A 420 -28.84 5.51 -13.69
C GLY A 420 -28.10 6.56 -12.84
N PRO A 421 -26.85 6.33 -12.40
CA PRO A 421 -26.09 7.29 -11.57
C PRO A 421 -26.03 8.70 -12.17
N CYS A 422 -26.23 9.70 -11.32
CA CYS A 422 -26.32 11.12 -11.70
C CYS A 422 -27.38 11.46 -12.77
N GLY A 423 -28.37 10.57 -13.01
CA GLY A 423 -29.32 10.71 -14.12
C GLY A 423 -28.70 10.44 -15.50
N THR A 424 -27.55 9.77 -15.56
CA THR A 424 -26.89 9.38 -16.82
C THR A 424 -27.71 8.31 -17.53
N VAL A 425 -27.94 8.51 -18.84
CA VAL A 425 -28.73 7.62 -19.69
C VAL A 425 -27.81 6.88 -20.66
N LEU A 426 -27.96 5.57 -20.76
CA LEU A 426 -27.24 4.74 -21.71
C LEU A 426 -28.05 4.46 -22.99
N THR A 427 -27.50 4.90 -24.12
CA THR A 427 -27.93 4.48 -25.45
C THR A 427 -26.93 3.47 -26.04
N ARG A 428 -27.40 2.46 -26.79
CA ARG A 428 -26.53 1.43 -27.40
C ARG A 428 -26.83 1.30 -28.89
N ASN A 429 -25.78 1.14 -29.69
CA ASN A 429 -25.88 0.66 -31.06
C ASN A 429 -25.08 -0.65 -31.22
N GLU A 430 -24.84 -1.10 -32.45
CA GLU A 430 -24.17 -2.39 -32.74
C GLU A 430 -22.66 -2.40 -32.43
N THR A 431 -22.04 -1.23 -32.35
CA THR A 431 -20.58 -1.06 -32.16
C THR A 431 -20.21 -0.37 -30.86
N HIS A 432 -21.04 0.56 -30.38
CA HIS A 432 -20.76 1.42 -29.23
C HIS A 432 -21.89 1.50 -28.20
N ALA A 433 -21.51 1.72 -26.94
CA ALA A 433 -22.35 2.18 -25.85
C ALA A 433 -22.08 3.67 -25.61
N THR A 434 -23.10 4.51 -25.79
CA THR A 434 -23.02 5.96 -25.60
C THR A 434 -23.79 6.36 -24.36
N TYR A 435 -23.05 6.78 -23.32
CA TYR A 435 -23.64 7.38 -22.12
C TYR A 435 -23.79 8.88 -22.32
N SER A 436 -24.96 9.43 -22.01
CA SER A 436 -25.25 10.86 -22.14
C SER A 436 -25.89 11.44 -20.88
N ASN A 437 -25.59 12.69 -20.58
CA ASN A 437 -26.20 13.44 -19.48
C ASN A 437 -26.29 14.94 -19.87
N THR A 438 -27.00 15.72 -19.06
CA THR A 438 -27.13 17.17 -19.20
C THR A 438 -26.48 17.83 -17.99
N LEU A 439 -25.54 18.73 -18.24
CA LEU A 439 -25.00 19.65 -17.26
C LEU A 439 -25.88 20.90 -17.21
N TYR A 440 -26.28 21.31 -16.01
CA TYR A 440 -27.01 22.54 -15.73
C TYR A 440 -26.07 23.52 -15.00
N LEU A 441 -26.23 24.81 -15.29
CA LEU A 441 -25.45 25.89 -14.69
C LEU A 441 -26.38 27.00 -14.20
N ALA A 442 -26.17 27.43 -12.95
CA ALA A 442 -26.87 28.52 -12.31
C ALA A 442 -25.90 29.44 -11.51
N ASP A 443 -26.33 30.67 -11.32
CA ASP A 443 -25.69 31.76 -10.56
C ASP A 443 -26.14 31.78 -9.10
N GLU A 444 -27.44 31.58 -8.87
CA GLU A 444 -28.07 31.44 -7.56
C GLU A 444 -28.87 30.14 -7.42
N ILE A 445 -29.22 29.80 -6.18
CA ILE A 445 -30.13 28.69 -5.84
C ILE A 445 -31.56 28.93 -6.37
N ILE A 446 -31.92 30.20 -6.66
CA ILE A 446 -33.23 30.59 -7.19
C ILE A 446 -33.08 31.07 -8.64
N ILE A 447 -33.05 30.14 -9.58
CA ILE A 447 -32.99 30.44 -11.02
C ILE A 447 -34.25 31.22 -11.43
N ARG A 448 -34.07 32.44 -11.95
CA ARG A 448 -35.19 33.29 -12.42
C ARG A 448 -35.25 33.41 -13.94
N ASP A 449 -34.13 33.75 -14.58
CA ASP A 449 -34.16 34.23 -15.97
C ASP A 449 -33.35 33.39 -16.98
N LEU A 450 -32.28 32.69 -16.58
CA LEU A 450 -31.52 31.79 -17.48
C LEU A 450 -31.32 30.38 -16.88
N ASN A 451 -31.85 29.37 -17.57
CA ASN A 451 -31.50 27.96 -17.34
C ASN A 451 -30.48 27.52 -18.41
N ILE A 452 -29.18 27.68 -18.11
CA ILE A 452 -28.12 27.17 -18.99
C ILE A 452 -28.06 25.66 -18.89
N LYS A 453 -28.04 24.98 -20.04
CA LYS A 453 -27.88 23.52 -20.13
C LYS A 453 -26.93 23.13 -21.25
N ILE A 454 -26.00 22.23 -20.95
CA ILE A 454 -24.98 21.71 -21.86
C ILE A 454 -25.17 20.20 -21.92
N ASN A 455 -25.59 19.68 -23.08
CA ASN A 455 -25.78 18.26 -23.31
C ASN A 455 -24.43 17.63 -23.69
N PHE A 456 -24.02 16.55 -23.04
CA PHE A 456 -22.76 15.85 -23.34
C PHE A 456 -22.94 14.34 -23.41
N ALA A 457 -22.05 13.67 -24.14
CA ALA A 457 -22.08 12.21 -24.28
C ALA A 457 -20.71 11.62 -24.59
N CYS A 458 -20.40 10.46 -23.99
CA CYS A 458 -19.20 9.68 -24.26
C CYS A 458 -19.57 8.33 -24.89
N SER A 459 -18.93 8.01 -26.02
CA SER A 459 -19.15 6.80 -26.81
C SER A 459 -18.00 5.81 -26.60
N TYR A 460 -18.32 4.61 -26.11
CA TYR A 460 -17.35 3.56 -25.78
C TYR A 460 -17.55 2.34 -26.68
N PRO A 461 -16.50 1.76 -27.30
CA PRO A 461 -16.65 0.54 -28.09
C PRO A 461 -17.09 -0.64 -27.20
N LEU A 462 -18.04 -1.43 -27.68
CA LEU A 462 -18.60 -2.58 -26.96
C LEU A 462 -17.60 -3.74 -26.94
N ASP A 463 -16.79 -3.87 -25.88
CA ASP A 463 -15.80 -4.95 -25.79
C ASP A 463 -16.43 -6.33 -25.46
N MET A 464 -16.40 -7.21 -26.45
CA MET A 464 -16.80 -8.61 -26.32
C MET A 464 -15.94 -9.39 -25.31
N LYS A 465 -14.69 -8.98 -25.06
CA LYS A 465 -13.77 -9.69 -24.14
C LYS A 465 -14.18 -9.56 -22.68
N VAL A 466 -14.64 -8.37 -22.26
CA VAL A 466 -15.23 -8.15 -20.93
C VAL A 466 -16.49 -9.01 -20.78
N SER A 467 -17.32 -9.04 -21.82
CA SER A 467 -18.55 -9.84 -21.88
C SER A 467 -18.32 -11.36 -21.77
N LEU A 468 -17.15 -11.86 -22.19
CA LEU A 468 -16.73 -13.24 -21.93
C LEU A 468 -16.17 -13.46 -20.51
N LYS A 469 -15.55 -12.47 -19.89
CA LYS A 469 -15.01 -12.58 -18.52
C LYS A 469 -16.09 -12.56 -17.43
N THR A 470 -17.26 -11.98 -17.71
CA THR A 470 -18.38 -11.89 -16.76
C THR A 470 -19.34 -13.09 -16.82
N ALA A 471 -19.23 -13.94 -17.85
CA ALA A 471 -20.03 -15.16 -17.99
C ALA A 471 -19.42 -16.32 -17.18
N LEU A 472 -20.26 -17.12 -16.52
CA LEU A 472 -19.80 -18.22 -15.66
C LEU A 472 -19.24 -19.40 -16.45
N GLN A 473 -19.86 -19.75 -17.58
CA GLN A 473 -19.38 -20.81 -18.48
C GLN A 473 -19.69 -20.48 -19.95
N PRO A 474 -19.06 -19.46 -20.56
CA PRO A 474 -19.34 -19.05 -21.94
C PRO A 474 -19.00 -20.13 -22.96
N MET A 475 -19.82 -20.24 -24.01
CA MET A 475 -19.55 -21.10 -25.16
C MET A 475 -18.51 -20.42 -26.07
N VAL A 476 -17.23 -20.79 -25.90
CA VAL A 476 -16.08 -20.16 -26.58
C VAL A 476 -15.11 -21.20 -27.15
N SER A 477 -14.64 -20.95 -28.36
CA SER A 477 -13.52 -21.65 -29.01
C SER A 477 -12.26 -20.80 -28.89
N ALA A 478 -11.09 -21.42 -28.76
CA ALA A 478 -9.82 -20.71 -28.63
C ALA A 478 -8.71 -21.37 -29.47
N LEU A 479 -7.83 -20.54 -30.05
CA LEU A 479 -6.71 -20.96 -30.88
C LEU A 479 -5.47 -20.11 -30.57
N ASN A 480 -4.33 -20.76 -30.30
CA ASN A 480 -3.08 -20.07 -30.01
C ASN A 480 -2.21 -19.97 -31.27
N ILE A 481 -1.83 -18.75 -31.64
CA ILE A 481 -1.03 -18.43 -32.82
C ILE A 481 0.32 -17.84 -32.36
N ARG A 482 1.44 -18.40 -32.83
CA ARG A 482 2.77 -17.80 -32.64
C ARG A 482 3.18 -17.06 -33.91
N VAL A 483 3.66 -15.83 -33.77
CA VAL A 483 4.22 -15.03 -34.86
C VAL A 483 5.69 -14.72 -34.56
N GLY A 484 6.57 -14.92 -35.54
CA GLY A 484 8.01 -14.74 -35.37
C GLY A 484 8.36 -13.30 -35.03
N GLY A 485 9.02 -13.09 -33.87
CA GLY A 485 9.48 -11.78 -33.41
C GLY A 485 8.42 -10.90 -32.73
N THR A 486 7.12 -11.15 -32.88
CA THR A 486 6.03 -10.34 -32.27
C THR A 486 5.25 -11.04 -31.16
N GLY A 487 5.49 -12.34 -30.92
CA GLY A 487 5.06 -13.04 -29.71
C GLY A 487 4.00 -14.12 -29.94
N MET A 488 3.16 -14.33 -28.92
CA MET A 488 2.06 -15.29 -28.95
C MET A 488 0.72 -14.56 -28.81
N PHE A 489 -0.17 -14.87 -29.73
CA PHE A 489 -1.53 -14.37 -29.81
C PHE A 489 -2.50 -15.52 -29.49
N THR A 490 -3.65 -15.19 -28.92
CA THR A 490 -4.78 -16.11 -28.70
C THR A 490 -5.98 -15.53 -29.41
N VAL A 491 -6.54 -16.26 -30.38
CA VAL A 491 -7.81 -15.90 -31.01
C VAL A 491 -8.94 -16.65 -30.31
N ARG A 492 -10.03 -15.96 -29.98
CA ARG A 492 -11.23 -16.55 -29.38
C ARG A 492 -12.45 -16.29 -30.26
N MET A 493 -13.31 -17.29 -30.43
CA MET A 493 -14.60 -17.18 -31.12
C MET A 493 -15.73 -17.57 -30.18
N ALA A 494 -16.76 -16.75 -30.06
CA ALA A 494 -17.90 -16.98 -29.19
C ALA A 494 -19.23 -16.61 -29.87
N LEU A 495 -20.32 -17.20 -29.37
CA LEU A 495 -21.68 -16.94 -29.83
C LEU A 495 -22.45 -16.10 -28.81
N PHE A 496 -23.19 -15.10 -29.28
CA PHE A 496 -23.89 -14.10 -28.48
C PHE A 496 -25.41 -14.11 -28.73
N GLN A 497 -26.15 -13.75 -27.68
CA GLN A 497 -27.61 -13.76 -27.61
C GLN A 497 -28.25 -12.48 -28.19
N ASN A 498 -27.46 -11.42 -28.42
CA ASN A 498 -27.92 -10.09 -28.79
C ASN A 498 -27.06 -9.42 -29.89
N PRO A 499 -27.61 -8.49 -30.68
CA PRO A 499 -26.87 -7.79 -31.75
C PRO A 499 -25.78 -6.84 -31.25
N SER A 500 -25.74 -6.57 -29.95
CA SER A 500 -24.64 -5.81 -29.30
C SER A 500 -23.43 -6.66 -28.95
N TYR A 501 -23.47 -7.99 -29.14
CA TYR A 501 -22.40 -8.92 -28.80
C TYR A 501 -21.94 -8.84 -27.32
N THR A 502 -22.86 -8.56 -26.39
CA THR A 502 -22.57 -8.37 -24.95
C THR A 502 -23.01 -9.51 -24.04
N GLN A 503 -23.86 -10.41 -24.52
CA GLN A 503 -24.36 -11.53 -23.71
C GLN A 503 -24.01 -12.85 -24.42
N PRO A 504 -22.92 -13.55 -24.05
CA PRO A 504 -22.59 -14.83 -24.66
C PRO A 504 -23.61 -15.92 -24.28
N TYR A 505 -23.76 -16.93 -25.13
CA TYR A 505 -24.37 -18.19 -24.71
C TYR A 505 -23.46 -18.92 -23.71
N GLN A 506 -24.05 -19.74 -22.84
CA GLN A 506 -23.32 -20.51 -21.83
C GLN A 506 -23.66 -22.01 -21.93
N GLY A 507 -22.72 -22.85 -21.52
CA GLY A 507 -22.80 -24.32 -21.63
C GLY A 507 -22.22 -24.88 -22.93
N SER A 508 -22.40 -26.19 -23.12
CA SER A 508 -21.77 -26.98 -24.19
C SER A 508 -22.56 -27.07 -25.51
N SER A 509 -23.80 -26.62 -25.53
CA SER A 509 -24.69 -26.65 -26.71
C SER A 509 -25.73 -25.54 -26.64
N VAL A 510 -26.15 -25.04 -27.81
CA VAL A 510 -27.11 -23.93 -27.93
C VAL A 510 -28.34 -24.38 -28.74
N THR A 511 -29.53 -23.89 -28.37
CA THR A 511 -30.82 -24.33 -28.93
C THR A 511 -31.70 -23.14 -29.34
N LEU A 512 -31.93 -22.95 -30.65
CA LEU A 512 -32.54 -21.73 -31.22
C LEU A 512 -33.71 -22.03 -32.17
N SER A 513 -34.60 -21.06 -32.38
CA SER A 513 -35.57 -21.13 -33.47
C SER A 513 -34.89 -20.81 -34.81
N THR A 514 -35.49 -21.25 -35.92
CA THR A 514 -35.05 -20.91 -37.29
C THR A 514 -35.29 -19.45 -37.68
N GLU A 515 -35.90 -18.67 -36.79
CA GLU A 515 -36.13 -17.23 -36.96
C GLU A 515 -35.06 -16.39 -36.24
N ALA A 516 -34.40 -16.96 -35.24
CA ALA A 516 -33.37 -16.29 -34.45
C ALA A 516 -32.09 -16.05 -35.25
N PHE A 517 -31.36 -15.00 -34.91
CA PHE A 517 -30.03 -14.71 -35.45
C PHE A 517 -28.93 -15.32 -34.58
N LEU A 518 -27.90 -15.85 -35.23
CA LEU A 518 -26.62 -16.18 -34.64
C LEU A 518 -25.75 -14.93 -34.69
N TYR A 519 -25.34 -14.40 -33.54
CA TYR A 519 -24.37 -13.29 -33.45
C TYR A 519 -23.01 -13.86 -33.06
N VAL A 520 -22.06 -13.88 -34.01
CA VAL A 520 -20.74 -14.50 -33.84
C VAL A 520 -19.68 -13.42 -33.69
N GLY A 521 -18.96 -13.46 -32.57
CA GLY A 521 -17.84 -12.56 -32.28
C GLY A 521 -16.51 -13.30 -32.23
N THR A 522 -15.51 -12.73 -32.89
CA THR A 522 -14.10 -13.17 -32.85
C THR A 522 -13.22 -12.07 -32.25
N MET A 523 -12.21 -12.45 -31.48
CA MET A 523 -11.37 -11.55 -30.67
C MET A 523 -9.91 -12.01 -30.67
N LEU A 524 -8.98 -11.07 -30.80
CA LEU A 524 -7.53 -11.29 -30.72
C LEU A 524 -6.98 -10.79 -29.37
N ASP A 525 -6.27 -11.64 -28.64
CA ASP A 525 -5.64 -11.36 -27.36
C ASP A 525 -4.14 -11.67 -27.37
N GLY A 526 -3.35 -10.94 -26.56
CA GLY A 526 -1.89 -11.08 -26.51
C GLY A 526 -1.17 -10.42 -27.69
N GLY A 527 0.15 -10.29 -27.58
CA GLY A 527 0.99 -9.58 -28.54
C GLY A 527 0.66 -8.10 -28.68
N ASP A 528 1.17 -7.48 -29.75
CA ASP A 528 0.87 -6.10 -30.12
C ASP A 528 -0.44 -6.03 -30.93
N LEU A 529 -1.51 -5.57 -30.27
CA LEU A 529 -2.84 -5.41 -30.88
C LEU A 529 -2.98 -4.15 -31.74
N SER A 530 -1.99 -3.25 -31.77
CA SER A 530 -2.02 -2.06 -32.63
C SER A 530 -1.61 -2.38 -34.08
N ARG A 531 -0.71 -3.37 -34.24
CA ARG A 531 -0.17 -3.81 -35.53
C ARG A 531 -1.01 -4.88 -36.25
N PHE A 532 -1.76 -5.71 -35.52
CA PHE A 532 -2.46 -6.85 -36.11
C PHE A 532 -3.98 -6.71 -36.05
N ALA A 533 -4.60 -6.63 -37.23
CA ALA A 533 -6.05 -6.72 -37.40
C ALA A 533 -6.49 -8.18 -37.55
N LEU A 534 -7.64 -8.53 -36.96
CA LEU A 534 -8.22 -9.86 -37.02
C LEU A 534 -9.07 -10.01 -38.29
N LEU A 535 -8.67 -10.93 -39.17
CA LEU A 535 -9.33 -11.17 -40.45
C LEU A 535 -9.90 -12.59 -40.51
N MET A 536 -11.22 -12.71 -40.57
CA MET A 536 -11.93 -13.94 -40.89
C MET A 536 -11.84 -14.18 -42.40
N THR A 537 -11.14 -15.24 -42.81
CA THR A 537 -10.90 -15.58 -44.23
C THR A 537 -12.00 -16.48 -44.77
N ASN A 538 -12.34 -17.55 -44.07
CA ASN A 538 -13.36 -18.51 -44.45
C ASN A 538 -14.17 -18.94 -43.22
N CYS A 539 -15.42 -18.47 -43.10
CA CYS A 539 -16.38 -18.94 -42.09
C CYS A 539 -17.46 -19.78 -42.77
N TYR A 540 -17.67 -21.00 -42.29
CA TYR A 540 -18.60 -21.97 -42.85
C TYR A 540 -19.21 -22.84 -41.75
N ALA A 541 -20.36 -23.42 -42.04
CA ALA A 541 -21.00 -24.41 -41.19
C ALA A 541 -20.96 -25.81 -41.80
N THR A 542 -21.12 -26.83 -40.96
CA THR A 542 -21.15 -28.25 -41.30
C THR A 542 -22.24 -28.98 -40.47
N PRO A 543 -22.74 -30.13 -40.95
CA PRO A 543 -23.69 -30.95 -40.19
C PRO A 543 -23.02 -31.81 -39.10
N SER A 544 -21.69 -31.99 -39.16
CA SER A 544 -20.90 -32.72 -38.18
C SER A 544 -19.82 -31.82 -37.54
N SER A 545 -19.28 -32.22 -36.39
CA SER A 545 -18.22 -31.48 -35.67
C SER A 545 -16.87 -31.43 -36.39
N ASN A 546 -16.76 -32.05 -37.58
CA ASN A 546 -15.52 -32.12 -38.34
C ASN A 546 -15.44 -30.95 -39.34
N ALA A 547 -14.51 -30.01 -39.12
CA ALA A 547 -14.23 -28.91 -40.03
C ALA A 547 -13.93 -29.36 -41.49
N THR A 548 -13.42 -30.58 -41.67
CA THR A 548 -13.10 -31.11 -43.01
C THR A 548 -14.30 -31.70 -43.76
N ASP A 549 -15.49 -31.84 -43.14
CA ASP A 549 -16.72 -32.42 -43.73
C ASP A 549 -17.02 -31.88 -45.14
N PRO A 550 -17.31 -32.73 -46.14
CA PRO A 550 -17.60 -32.28 -47.51
C PRO A 550 -18.82 -31.34 -47.63
N LEU A 551 -19.78 -31.40 -46.69
CA LEU A 551 -20.97 -30.56 -46.68
C LEU A 551 -20.72 -29.24 -45.95
N LYS A 552 -20.06 -28.29 -46.63
CA LYS A 552 -19.82 -26.93 -46.11
C LYS A 552 -20.84 -25.92 -46.63
N TYR A 553 -21.49 -25.19 -45.72
CA TYR A 553 -22.25 -23.98 -46.04
C TYR A 553 -21.40 -22.74 -45.73
N PHE A 554 -20.87 -22.05 -46.74
CA PHE A 554 -20.02 -20.88 -46.55
C PHE A 554 -20.82 -19.62 -46.25
N ILE A 555 -20.52 -18.99 -45.11
CA ILE A 555 -21.07 -17.72 -44.63
C ILE A 555 -20.15 -16.56 -45.06
N ILE A 556 -18.84 -16.74 -44.85
CA ILE A 556 -17.76 -15.89 -45.38
C ILE A 556 -16.85 -16.81 -46.20
N GLN A 557 -16.54 -16.42 -47.44
CA GLN A 557 -15.64 -17.13 -48.33
C GLN A 557 -14.66 -16.14 -48.97
N ASP A 558 -13.38 -16.47 -48.99
CA ASP A 558 -12.31 -15.63 -49.56
C ASP A 558 -12.34 -14.19 -49.02
N ARG A 559 -12.49 -14.05 -47.69
CA ARG A 559 -12.62 -12.81 -46.89
C ARG A 559 -13.96 -12.06 -47.02
N CYS A 560 -14.90 -12.52 -47.85
CA CYS A 560 -16.13 -11.79 -48.18
C CYS A 560 -17.43 -12.57 -47.84
N PRO A 561 -18.52 -11.90 -47.44
CA PRO A 561 -19.80 -12.55 -47.12
C PRO A 561 -20.47 -13.19 -48.34
N HIS A 562 -21.29 -14.21 -48.10
CA HIS A 562 -21.93 -14.99 -49.15
C HIS A 562 -23.14 -14.27 -49.79
N THR A 563 -22.87 -13.46 -50.82
CA THR A 563 -23.80 -12.53 -51.51
C THR A 563 -25.16 -13.07 -52.03
N ARG A 564 -25.46 -14.36 -51.92
CA ARG A 564 -26.80 -14.91 -52.24
C ARG A 564 -27.73 -15.02 -51.03
N ASP A 565 -27.21 -14.88 -49.82
CA ASP A 565 -27.98 -14.95 -48.57
C ASP A 565 -28.03 -13.54 -47.96
N SER A 566 -29.22 -12.94 -47.95
CA SER A 566 -29.46 -11.59 -47.42
C SER A 566 -29.55 -11.55 -45.89
N THR A 567 -29.46 -12.69 -45.20
CA THR A 567 -29.45 -12.75 -43.73
C THR A 567 -28.05 -12.58 -43.13
N ILE A 568 -27.01 -12.72 -43.96
CA ILE A 568 -25.61 -12.58 -43.54
C ILE A 568 -25.24 -11.10 -43.47
N GLN A 569 -24.84 -10.63 -42.28
CA GLN A 569 -24.38 -9.26 -42.05
C GLN A 569 -23.01 -9.29 -41.37
N VAL A 570 -21.98 -8.80 -42.05
CA VAL A 570 -20.64 -8.65 -41.46
C VAL A 570 -20.51 -7.21 -40.98
N VAL A 571 -20.48 -7.03 -39.66
CA VAL A 571 -20.38 -5.70 -39.01
C VAL A 571 -18.92 -5.24 -38.99
N GLU A 572 -17.97 -6.17 -38.82
CA GLU A 572 -16.55 -5.86 -38.66
C GLU A 572 -15.70 -7.05 -39.15
N ASN A 573 -14.75 -6.83 -40.08
CA ASN A 573 -13.78 -7.86 -40.48
C ASN A 573 -12.49 -7.24 -41.04
N GLY A 574 -11.33 -7.53 -40.41
CA GLY A 574 -10.04 -6.97 -40.82
C GLY A 574 -9.88 -5.47 -40.51
N GLU A 575 -10.61 -4.94 -39.53
CA GLU A 575 -10.61 -3.50 -39.17
C GLU A 575 -9.99 -3.21 -37.81
N SER A 576 -10.11 -4.14 -36.85
CA SER A 576 -9.53 -4.01 -35.50
C SER A 576 -9.03 -5.36 -34.99
N SER A 577 -8.72 -5.47 -33.69
CA SER A 577 -8.45 -6.73 -33.00
C SER A 577 -9.70 -7.61 -32.78
N GLN A 578 -10.87 -7.22 -33.33
CA GLN A 578 -12.13 -7.94 -33.26
C GLN A 578 -12.75 -8.12 -34.65
N GLY A 579 -13.64 -9.11 -34.79
CA GLY A 579 -14.41 -9.36 -36.00
C GLY A 579 -15.81 -9.88 -35.64
N ARG A 580 -16.84 -9.37 -36.31
CA ARG A 580 -18.26 -9.55 -35.94
C ARG A 580 -19.10 -9.85 -37.17
N PHE A 581 -19.88 -10.93 -37.11
CA PHE A 581 -20.92 -11.18 -38.11
C PHE A 581 -22.17 -11.80 -37.49
N SER A 582 -23.31 -11.59 -38.16
CA SER A 582 -24.56 -12.28 -37.88
C SER A 582 -25.05 -13.04 -39.12
N VAL A 583 -25.86 -14.06 -38.87
CA VAL A 583 -26.58 -14.85 -39.89
C VAL A 583 -27.86 -15.42 -39.26
N GLN A 584 -28.94 -15.60 -40.02
CA GLN A 584 -30.15 -16.22 -39.47
C GLN A 584 -29.95 -17.74 -39.29
N MET A 585 -30.58 -18.32 -38.28
CA MET A 585 -30.47 -19.74 -37.97
C MET A 585 -31.05 -20.64 -39.08
N PHE A 586 -30.17 -21.38 -39.76
CA PHE A 586 -30.50 -22.36 -40.79
C PHE A 586 -30.34 -23.82 -40.31
N ARG A 587 -30.78 -24.77 -41.14
CA ARG A 587 -30.46 -26.21 -40.97
C ARG A 587 -29.98 -26.79 -42.29
N PHE A 588 -29.20 -27.87 -42.22
CA PHE A 588 -28.89 -28.66 -43.40
C PHE A 588 -30.12 -29.43 -43.89
N ALA A 589 -30.26 -29.61 -45.20
CA ALA A 589 -31.34 -30.40 -45.79
C ALA A 589 -31.04 -31.89 -45.62
N GLY A 590 -31.92 -32.61 -44.90
CA GLY A 590 -31.76 -34.03 -44.57
C GLY A 590 -32.05 -34.29 -43.09
N ASN A 591 -31.55 -35.41 -42.57
CA ASN A 591 -31.66 -35.80 -41.16
C ASN A 591 -30.52 -35.18 -40.33
N TYR A 592 -30.41 -33.85 -40.37
CA TYR A 592 -29.34 -33.08 -39.75
C TYR A 592 -29.94 -32.05 -38.77
N ASP A 593 -30.06 -32.44 -37.50
CA ASP A 593 -30.59 -31.58 -36.42
C ASP A 593 -29.50 -30.79 -35.68
N LEU A 594 -28.22 -31.02 -36.03
CA LEU A 594 -27.05 -30.32 -35.51
C LEU A 594 -26.43 -29.41 -36.58
N VAL A 595 -25.92 -28.27 -36.15
CA VAL A 595 -25.07 -27.36 -36.93
C VAL A 595 -23.81 -27.08 -36.12
N TYR A 596 -22.66 -27.17 -36.76
CA TYR A 596 -21.37 -26.72 -36.24
C TYR A 596 -20.86 -25.56 -37.09
N LEU A 597 -20.13 -24.64 -36.46
CA LEU A 597 -19.59 -23.43 -37.07
C LEU A 597 -18.06 -23.45 -36.99
N HIS A 598 -17.44 -23.17 -38.14
CA HIS A 598 -16.01 -23.21 -38.35
C HIS A 598 -15.55 -21.90 -38.98
N CYS A 599 -14.56 -21.22 -38.39
CA CYS A 599 -14.00 -19.98 -38.91
C CYS A 599 -12.48 -20.03 -38.96
N GLU A 600 -11.94 -19.98 -40.18
CA GLU A 600 -10.53 -19.74 -40.45
C GLU A 600 -10.18 -18.27 -40.17
N VAL A 601 -9.13 -18.03 -39.38
CA VAL A 601 -8.68 -16.69 -38.98
C VAL A 601 -7.22 -16.42 -39.33
N TYR A 602 -6.97 -15.21 -39.83
CA TYR A 602 -5.68 -14.69 -40.21
C TYR A 602 -5.34 -13.42 -39.40
N LEU A 603 -4.08 -13.26 -39.02
CA LEU A 603 -3.58 -12.06 -38.34
C LEU A 603 -2.93 -11.17 -39.40
N CYS A 604 -3.63 -10.10 -39.77
CA CYS A 604 -3.26 -9.23 -40.86
C CYS A 604 -2.41 -8.06 -40.36
N ASP A 605 -1.25 -7.82 -40.97
CA ASP A 605 -0.28 -6.81 -40.52
C ASP A 605 -0.61 -5.44 -41.14
N THR A 606 -1.22 -4.55 -40.35
CA THR A 606 -1.79 -3.27 -40.81
C THR A 606 -0.76 -2.32 -41.41
N MET A 607 0.53 -2.53 -41.10
CA MET A 607 1.64 -1.76 -41.65
C MET A 607 2.08 -2.24 -43.04
N ASN A 608 1.80 -3.48 -43.40
CA ASN A 608 2.31 -4.14 -44.61
C ASN A 608 1.22 -4.48 -45.64
N GLU A 609 -0.04 -4.63 -45.23
CA GLU A 609 -1.15 -5.00 -46.11
C GLU A 609 -2.48 -4.31 -45.72
N LYS A 610 -3.40 -4.20 -46.68
CA LYS A 610 -4.73 -3.62 -46.46
C LYS A 610 -5.71 -4.69 -45.95
N CYS A 611 -5.94 -4.68 -44.64
CA CYS A 611 -6.69 -5.73 -43.95
C CYS A 611 -8.19 -5.75 -44.25
N LYS A 612 -8.86 -4.58 -44.33
CA LYS A 612 -10.30 -4.49 -44.64
C LYS A 612 -10.57 -4.98 -46.08
N PRO A 613 -11.35 -6.06 -46.29
CA PRO A 613 -11.55 -6.65 -47.61
C PRO A 613 -12.53 -5.83 -48.49
N THR A 614 -12.26 -5.76 -49.78
CA THR A 614 -13.11 -5.08 -50.77
C THR A 614 -13.96 -6.08 -51.57
N CYS A 615 -15.22 -6.21 -51.18
CA CYS A 615 -16.12 -7.26 -51.67
C CYS A 615 -16.99 -6.81 -52.86
N SER A 616 -16.43 -6.86 -54.07
CA SER A 616 -17.22 -6.77 -55.30
C SER A 616 -18.05 -8.06 -55.50
N GLY A 617 -19.34 -7.92 -55.85
CA GLY A 617 -20.28 -9.05 -55.97
C GLY A 617 -19.96 -10.10 -57.05
N THR A 618 -18.92 -9.88 -57.87
CA THR A 618 -18.50 -10.70 -59.00
C THR A 618 -17.00 -10.98 -58.98
N ARG A 619 -16.54 -11.87 -58.08
CA ARG A 619 -15.22 -12.52 -58.17
C ARG A 619 -15.37 -14.02 -58.40
N PHE A 620 -14.50 -14.56 -59.26
CA PHE A 620 -14.31 -16.01 -59.38
C PHE A 620 -13.72 -16.54 -58.08
N ARG A 621 -14.50 -17.32 -57.34
CA ARG A 621 -14.05 -17.99 -56.11
C ARG A 621 -13.24 -19.24 -56.47
N SER A 622 -11.96 -19.07 -56.76
CA SER A 622 -11.01 -20.19 -56.78
C SER A 622 -10.91 -20.75 -55.36
N GLY A 623 -11.49 -21.93 -55.11
CA GLY A 623 -11.63 -22.49 -53.77
C GLY A 623 -10.31 -22.53 -53.00
N SER A 624 -10.16 -21.61 -52.03
CA SER A 624 -8.95 -21.48 -51.25
C SER A 624 -8.73 -22.69 -50.34
N VAL A 625 -7.47 -23.08 -50.17
CA VAL A 625 -7.09 -24.19 -49.27
C VAL A 625 -7.19 -23.69 -47.83
N ILE A 626 -8.17 -24.22 -47.08
CA ILE A 626 -8.44 -23.81 -45.70
C ILE A 626 -7.39 -24.44 -44.77
N ASP A 627 -6.54 -23.62 -44.17
CA ASP A 627 -5.53 -24.06 -43.19
C ASP A 627 -6.23 -24.48 -41.89
N GLN A 628 -6.30 -25.80 -41.65
CA GLN A 628 -6.97 -26.36 -40.47
C GLN A 628 -6.28 -25.95 -39.16
N SER A 629 -5.01 -25.51 -39.18
CA SER A 629 -4.34 -24.93 -38.01
C SER A 629 -4.85 -23.53 -37.64
N ARG A 630 -5.69 -22.93 -38.49
CA ARG A 630 -6.29 -21.58 -38.33
C ARG A 630 -7.78 -21.60 -38.05
N VAL A 631 -8.41 -22.77 -37.92
CA VAL A 631 -9.87 -22.89 -37.77
C VAL A 631 -10.29 -22.95 -36.31
N LEU A 632 -11.11 -21.96 -35.90
CA LEU A 632 -11.89 -21.96 -34.67
C LEU A 632 -13.20 -22.73 -34.87
N ASN A 633 -13.65 -23.48 -33.87
CA ASN A 633 -14.75 -24.45 -33.97
C ASN A 633 -15.78 -24.27 -32.84
N LEU A 634 -17.07 -24.09 -33.16
CA LEU A 634 -18.18 -23.97 -32.20
C LEU A 634 -19.36 -24.89 -32.54
N GLY A 635 -19.96 -25.51 -31.53
CA GLY A 635 -21.19 -26.32 -31.60
C GLY A 635 -21.16 -27.49 -30.60
N PRO A 636 -22.26 -28.21 -30.31
CA PRO A 636 -23.66 -28.09 -30.66
C PRO A 636 -24.34 -26.77 -31.00
N ILE A 637 -24.89 -26.57 -32.19
CA ILE A 637 -26.05 -25.68 -32.33
C ILE A 637 -27.24 -26.49 -32.85
N THR A 638 -28.40 -26.33 -32.22
CA THR A 638 -29.58 -27.21 -32.35
C THR A 638 -30.86 -26.41 -32.55
N ARG A 639 -31.89 -27.02 -33.14
CA ARG A 639 -33.20 -26.39 -33.30
C ARG A 639 -34.08 -26.58 -32.04
N LYS A 640 -34.71 -25.51 -31.57
CA LYS A 640 -35.77 -25.57 -30.55
C LYS A 640 -37.02 -26.21 -31.15
N GLY A 641 -37.34 -27.43 -30.72
CA GLY A 641 -38.54 -28.15 -31.15
C GLY A 641 -39.83 -27.51 -30.64
N VAL A 642 -40.88 -27.55 -31.46
CA VAL A 642 -42.25 -27.22 -31.04
C VAL A 642 -42.81 -28.38 -30.21
N GLN A 643 -43.64 -28.05 -29.21
CA GLN A 643 -44.18 -28.94 -28.20
C GLN A 643 -44.89 -30.17 -28.78
N ALA A 644 -44.35 -31.37 -28.52
CA ALA A 644 -44.97 -32.63 -28.93
C ALA A 644 -46.22 -32.93 -28.08
N THR A 645 -47.40 -32.84 -28.68
CA THR A 645 -48.67 -33.23 -28.08
C THR A 645 -48.83 -34.76 -28.06
N VAL A 646 -48.29 -35.40 -27.01
CA VAL A 646 -48.44 -36.85 -26.80
C VAL A 646 -49.80 -37.17 -26.20
N SER A 647 -50.71 -37.70 -27.03
CA SER A 647 -51.98 -38.29 -26.61
C SER A 647 -51.79 -39.58 -25.80
N ARG A 648 -52.76 -39.90 -24.93
CA ARG A 648 -52.71 -41.05 -23.99
C ARG A 648 -52.61 -42.43 -24.66
N ALA A 649 -51.63 -43.24 -24.24
CA ALA A 649 -51.71 -44.69 -23.94
C ALA A 649 -50.33 -45.26 -23.55
N ALA A 650 -50.14 -46.38 -22.84
CA ALA A 650 -50.91 -47.00 -21.73
C ALA A 650 -50.08 -48.13 -21.06
N PHE A 651 -50.08 -48.18 -19.72
CA PHE A 651 -49.86 -49.35 -18.82
C PHE A 651 -48.52 -50.12 -18.72
N SER A 652 -48.30 -50.64 -17.48
CA SER A 652 -47.40 -51.73 -17.04
C SER A 652 -45.87 -51.49 -17.01
N SER A 653 -45.10 -52.02 -16.04
CA SER A 653 -45.42 -52.57 -14.69
C SER A 653 -44.14 -52.66 -13.81
N LEU A 654 -44.30 -53.06 -12.53
CA LEU A 654 -43.27 -53.26 -11.47
C LEU A 654 -42.66 -51.96 -10.86
N GLY A 655 -42.51 -51.82 -9.54
CA GLY A 655 -43.07 -52.62 -8.45
C GLY A 655 -42.45 -52.39 -7.06
N LEU A 656 -43.22 -51.79 -6.12
CA LEU A 656 -42.96 -51.68 -4.66
C LEU A 656 -41.77 -50.74 -4.27
N LEU A 657 -41.70 -50.15 -3.06
CA LEU A 657 -42.45 -50.36 -1.79
C LEU A 657 -42.83 -49.02 -1.11
N LYS A 658 -43.70 -49.03 -0.08
CA LYS A 658 -44.26 -47.83 0.61
C LYS A 658 -43.72 -47.63 2.05
N VAL A 659 -43.58 -46.37 2.49
CA VAL A 659 -43.98 -45.81 3.82
C VAL A 659 -44.20 -44.29 3.61
N TRP A 660 -45.41 -43.73 3.55
CA TRP A 660 -46.33 -43.28 4.63
C TRP A 660 -45.88 -42.04 5.45
N LEU A 661 -46.58 -40.90 5.25
CA LEU A 661 -46.72 -39.78 6.20
C LEU A 661 -47.81 -40.12 7.25
N PRO A 662 -47.87 -39.41 8.41
CA PRO A 662 -48.81 -38.26 8.54
C PRO A 662 -48.08 -36.92 8.85
N LEU A 663 -48.53 -35.70 8.52
CA LEU A 663 -49.86 -35.04 8.45
C LEU A 663 -50.35 -34.46 9.80
N LEU A 664 -50.38 -33.12 9.92
CA LEU A 664 -51.25 -32.25 10.75
C LEU A 664 -50.85 -30.78 10.46
N LEU A 665 -51.50 -30.08 9.53
CA LEU A 665 -52.72 -29.24 9.66
C LEU A 665 -52.59 -27.93 10.46
N SER A 666 -53.11 -26.87 9.84
CA SER A 666 -53.16 -25.48 10.29
C SER A 666 -54.23 -25.19 11.34
N ALA A 667 -54.00 -24.17 12.17
CA ALA A 667 -55.06 -23.39 12.82
C ALA A 667 -54.70 -21.90 12.86
N THR A 668 -55.67 -21.03 12.60
CA THR A 668 -55.61 -19.58 12.76
C THR A 668 -56.60 -19.14 13.85
N LEU A 669 -56.31 -18.08 14.62
CA LEU A 669 -57.22 -16.94 14.83
C LEU A 669 -56.70 -15.83 15.80
N THR A 670 -56.96 -14.58 15.41
CA THR A 670 -57.33 -13.36 16.21
C THR A 670 -56.56 -12.84 17.45
N LEU A 671 -56.21 -11.53 17.38
CA LEU A 671 -56.59 -10.40 18.29
C LEU A 671 -56.18 -10.46 19.80
N THR A 672 -55.90 -9.37 20.55
CA THR A 672 -55.86 -7.91 20.31
C THR A 672 -55.15 -7.18 21.47
N PHE A 673 -54.78 -5.90 21.25
CA PHE A 673 -54.24 -4.94 22.24
C PHE A 673 -52.85 -5.29 22.81
N GLN A 674 -52.02 -4.32 23.21
CA GLN A 674 -52.27 -2.89 23.43
C GLN A 674 -51.19 -2.01 22.78
#